data_AF-D6WIB2-F1
#
_entry.id   AF-D6WIB2-F1
#
_cell.length_a   1.000
_cell.length_b   1.000
_cell.length_c   1.000
_cell.angle_alpha   90.00
_cell.angle_beta   90.00
_cell.angle_gamma   90.00
#
_symmetry.space_group_name_H-M   'P 1'
#
loop_
_entity.id
_entity.type
_entity.pdbx_description
1 polymer ?
#
loop_
_entity_poly.entity_id
_entity_poly.type
_entity_poly.pdbx_seq_one_letter_code
_entity_poly.pdbx_strand_id
1 'polypeptide(L)'
;MIRLVFTLLSLISLGSVELVNNEIPTEDNLESPLCCNLTTDRVEVDYSSKIVENEYIVMFNGYYKNQARAGYINTALNTSGVKKWKILSRENPASDYPSDFDVVILEDTDKKAGLNALSNHPSVKTVTAQRMVLRTLKFVNENYIRRGRTSLSKNQFWQATGRHTSRRLLRAIPRQITSVLQADSLWNMGITGKGIKVAIFDTGLSKTHPHFRKIKERTNWTNEKTFDDGLGHGTFVAGVIASSKECLGFAPDSELHIFRVFTNNQVSYTSWFLDAFNYAILKKINVLNLSIGGPDFKDHPFVDKVWELTANRVVMVSAIGNDGPLYGTLNNPADQMDVIGVGGINFEDQIAKFSSRGMTTWELPQGYGRVKPDIVTYGSAVRGSNIKGGCRVLSGTSVASPVVAGAVTLLASGVLHRGDDINPASIKQALMASARRLPGVNMFEQGHGKLNLMKAYQILSSYKPQASLSPSYIDLSECPYMWPYCTQPLYYGSLPVIVNVTILNGLGVSGVIVSKPQWHPYSPQHGQMLDIAISYSELLWPWSGWMAVSLSVSTEGANYEGLAHGHITITVESPPGSGEKEPRQSTVNLPIRAKIIPTPPRHKRILWDQYHNLRYPPGYFPRDNLKVKNDPLDWNGDHIHTNFKDMYQNLRNAGYYIEVLGSPFTCFDASHYGTLLIVDPEEEYFPEEIAKLKRDVDAGLSVIVFADWYNVTMMKKVKFYDENTRQWWMPDTGGTNIPALNDLFASWGIEFGDRVFEGNFKLNDHDMYYASGTSIRKFPSDGIVVSANLHDQGSQMLGETSEATKRYKVPILGMLQPKSTEKSGRIIIYGDSNCIDASHLEAACYWMLDAMLEYTSTSHLPSVFKDNQLTDWGDVAYTEVPVRMDGNRLYRYSKVLEGNLGESHTRPLPQCPHLVFSHPIPLNVSAPSNLYQSQKLLSLMEDVALPTLNIENIIKD
;
A
#
# COMPACT_ATOMS: atom_id res chain seq x y z
N MET A 1 37.38 -65.43 -6.98
CA MET A 1 37.86 -66.00 -5.69
C MET A 1 36.96 -65.48 -4.59
N ILE A 2 36.50 -66.20 -3.56
CA ILE A 2 36.37 -67.64 -3.21
C ILE A 2 35.02 -67.66 -2.42
N ARG A 3 33.96 -68.42 -2.74
CA ARG A 3 33.74 -69.85 -3.10
C ARG A 3 33.72 -70.77 -1.86
N LEU A 4 32.94 -71.88 -1.93
CA LEU A 4 32.79 -73.03 -1.00
C LEU A 4 31.70 -72.86 0.10
N VAL A 5 30.93 -73.89 0.53
CA VAL A 5 30.58 -75.29 0.07
C VAL A 5 29.49 -75.81 1.07
N PHE A 6 28.53 -76.72 0.86
CA PHE A 6 27.85 -77.45 -0.25
C PHE A 6 26.42 -77.82 0.30
N THR A 7 25.36 -78.20 -0.42
CA THR A 7 25.09 -79.18 -1.51
C THR A 7 25.04 -80.66 -1.05
N LEU A 8 23.95 -81.38 -1.41
CA LEU A 8 23.86 -82.78 -1.92
C LEU A 8 22.35 -83.15 -2.08
N LEU A 9 21.85 -83.50 -3.28
CA LEU A 9 21.49 -84.85 -3.80
C LEU A 9 20.24 -85.54 -3.18
N SER A 10 19.40 -86.35 -3.89
CA SER A 10 19.09 -86.54 -5.33
C SER A 10 18.07 -87.68 -5.58
N LEU A 11 17.26 -87.62 -6.68
CA LEU A 11 16.54 -88.75 -7.36
C LEU A 11 15.39 -89.42 -6.53
N ILE A 12 14.30 -90.02 -7.07
CA ILE A 12 13.79 -90.24 -8.45
C ILE A 12 12.23 -90.38 -8.43
N SER A 13 11.55 -90.14 -9.57
CA SER A 13 10.22 -90.69 -9.99
C SER A 13 8.96 -89.80 -9.97
N LEU A 14 8.09 -90.08 -10.97
CA LEU A 14 6.66 -89.76 -11.16
C LEU A 14 6.18 -88.29 -11.29
N GLY A 15 5.58 -88.00 -12.47
CA GLY A 15 4.60 -86.92 -12.67
C GLY A 15 5.11 -85.69 -13.42
N SER A 16 4.69 -85.49 -14.67
CA SER A 16 5.00 -84.28 -15.45
C SER A 16 3.84 -83.87 -16.35
N VAL A 17 2.96 -83.03 -15.81
CA VAL A 17 2.01 -82.18 -16.54
C VAL A 17 2.03 -80.84 -15.81
N GLU A 18 2.57 -79.78 -16.42
CA GLU A 18 2.70 -78.48 -15.75
C GLU A 18 1.39 -77.70 -15.79
N LEU A 19 0.95 -77.24 -14.61
CA LEU A 19 -0.20 -76.36 -14.45
C LEU A 19 -0.07 -75.59 -13.14
N VAL A 20 -0.25 -74.25 -13.21
CA VAL A 20 -0.47 -73.31 -12.08
C VAL A 20 0.63 -73.27 -10.99
N ASN A 21 0.70 -72.33 -10.03
CA ASN A 21 -0.15 -71.20 -9.60
C ASN A 21 0.77 -70.10 -8.96
N ASN A 22 0.37 -68.95 -8.40
CA ASN A 22 -0.93 -68.36 -8.06
C ASN A 22 -0.74 -66.84 -7.84
N GLU A 23 -1.73 -66.00 -8.15
CA GLU A 23 -2.13 -64.91 -7.25
C GLU A 23 -3.59 -64.52 -7.54
N ILE A 24 -4.33 -64.10 -6.50
CA ILE A 24 -5.79 -64.26 -6.45
C ILE A 24 -6.52 -63.04 -7.04
N PRO A 25 -7.52 -63.22 -7.93
CA PRO A 25 -8.39 -62.14 -8.36
C PRO A 25 -9.40 -61.79 -7.26
N THR A 26 -9.16 -60.70 -6.52
CA THR A 26 -10.12 -60.13 -5.56
C THR A 26 -11.02 -59.09 -6.22
N GLU A 27 -12.19 -58.88 -5.62
CA GLU A 27 -13.19 -57.92 -6.06
C GLU A 27 -12.63 -56.48 -6.08
N ASP A 28 -12.90 -55.73 -7.15
CA ASP A 28 -13.00 -54.28 -7.05
C ASP A 28 -13.93 -53.72 -8.15
N ASN A 29 -15.20 -54.10 -8.07
CA ASN A 29 -16.27 -53.46 -8.84
C ASN A 29 -16.72 -52.18 -8.11
N LEU A 30 -15.77 -51.28 -7.83
CA LEU A 30 -16.00 -49.98 -7.23
C LEU A 30 -15.71 -48.86 -8.23
N GLU A 31 -16.72 -48.04 -8.51
CA GLU A 31 -16.56 -46.84 -9.32
C GLU A 31 -15.60 -45.87 -8.61
N SER A 32 -14.40 -45.65 -9.15
CA SER A 32 -13.57 -44.54 -8.70
C SER A 32 -14.26 -43.23 -9.10
N PRO A 33 -14.78 -42.41 -8.16
CA PRO A 33 -15.59 -41.26 -8.52
C PRO A 33 -14.73 -40.21 -9.23
N LEU A 34 -15.34 -39.46 -10.16
CA LEU A 34 -14.66 -38.42 -10.94
C LEU A 34 -14.08 -37.34 -10.00
N CYS A 35 -12.80 -37.46 -9.63
CA CYS A 35 -12.08 -36.39 -8.96
C CYS A 35 -11.92 -35.22 -9.93
N CYS A 36 -12.70 -34.16 -9.69
CA CYS A 36 -12.83 -33.01 -10.58
C CYS A 36 -11.46 -32.42 -10.97
N ASN A 37 -11.31 -32.14 -12.27
CA ASN A 37 -10.16 -31.44 -12.84
C ASN A 37 -10.23 -29.93 -12.50
N LEU A 38 -10.05 -29.61 -11.21
CA LEU A 38 -10.23 -28.29 -10.64
C LEU A 38 -9.14 -27.32 -11.14
N THR A 39 -9.52 -26.42 -12.03
CA THR A 39 -8.71 -25.25 -12.38
C THR A 39 -8.66 -24.28 -11.20
N THR A 40 -7.49 -23.69 -10.97
CA THR A 40 -7.31 -22.57 -10.05
C THR A 40 -7.18 -21.32 -10.89
N ASP A 41 -8.10 -20.38 -10.70
CA ASP A 41 -8.11 -19.13 -11.46
C ASP A 41 -7.67 -17.98 -10.54
N ARG A 42 -6.61 -17.27 -10.92
CA ARG A 42 -6.22 -16.00 -10.29
C ARG A 42 -7.25 -14.95 -10.66
N VAL A 43 -7.72 -14.22 -9.65
CA VAL A 43 -8.51 -13.00 -9.84
C VAL A 43 -7.53 -11.84 -10.01
N GLU A 44 -7.35 -11.40 -11.25
CA GLU A 44 -6.72 -10.13 -11.54
C GLU A 44 -7.79 -9.04 -11.52
N VAL A 45 -7.47 -7.90 -10.90
CA VAL A 45 -8.38 -6.78 -10.67
C VAL A 45 -7.72 -5.55 -11.26
N ASP A 46 -8.49 -4.77 -11.99
CA ASP A 46 -8.06 -3.63 -12.80
C ASP A 46 -9.14 -2.54 -12.62
N TYR A 47 -8.73 -1.29 -12.37
CA TYR A 47 -9.59 -0.27 -11.74
C TYR A 47 -9.40 1.12 -12.37
N SER A 48 -10.51 1.81 -12.68
CA SER A 48 -10.52 3.24 -13.04
C SER A 48 -11.73 3.98 -12.44
N SER A 49 -11.60 5.29 -12.16
CA SER A 49 -12.63 6.10 -11.50
C SER A 49 -12.91 7.43 -12.23
N LYS A 50 -14.20 7.67 -12.51
CA LYS A 50 -14.76 8.44 -13.64
C LYS A 50 -15.63 9.60 -13.20
N ILE A 51 -15.08 10.83 -13.16
CA ILE A 51 -15.93 12.02 -12.96
C ILE A 51 -16.99 12.09 -14.06
N VAL A 52 -18.25 11.94 -13.65
CA VAL A 52 -19.40 11.94 -14.53
C VAL A 52 -19.73 13.39 -14.86
N GLU A 53 -19.59 13.75 -16.13
CA GLU A 53 -19.81 15.11 -16.60
C GLU A 53 -21.21 15.63 -16.21
N ASN A 54 -21.27 16.87 -15.75
CA ASN A 54 -22.46 17.58 -15.26
C ASN A 54 -23.02 17.10 -13.92
N GLU A 55 -22.66 15.92 -13.42
CA GLU A 55 -23.20 15.34 -12.18
C GLU A 55 -22.35 15.69 -10.95
N TYR A 56 -23.00 16.27 -9.92
CA TYR A 56 -22.37 16.67 -8.66
C TYR A 56 -23.11 16.09 -7.47
N ILE A 57 -22.37 15.47 -6.56
CA ILE A 57 -22.86 15.02 -5.24
C ILE A 57 -22.87 16.25 -4.33
N VAL A 58 -24.07 16.61 -3.87
CA VAL A 58 -24.28 17.64 -2.85
C VAL A 58 -24.54 16.92 -1.53
N MET A 59 -23.56 16.96 -0.63
CA MET A 59 -23.72 16.45 0.74
C MET A 59 -24.27 17.53 1.65
N PHE A 60 -25.06 17.14 2.64
CA PHE A 60 -25.73 18.02 3.60
C PHE A 60 -25.21 17.79 5.03
N ASN A 61 -25.41 18.77 5.90
CA ASN A 61 -24.98 18.72 7.30
C ASN A 61 -25.83 17.79 8.20
N GLY A 62 -26.62 16.88 7.62
CA GLY A 62 -27.49 15.94 8.32
C GLY A 62 -28.45 15.19 7.39
N TYR A 63 -29.23 14.27 7.97
CA TYR A 63 -30.18 13.43 7.23
C TYR A 63 -31.54 14.13 7.07
N TYR A 64 -31.89 14.50 5.84
CA TYR A 64 -33.13 15.21 5.49
C TYR A 64 -34.00 14.40 4.53
N LYS A 65 -35.31 14.68 4.51
CA LYS A 65 -36.24 14.14 3.50
C LYS A 65 -36.01 14.83 2.14
N ASN A 66 -36.28 14.11 1.04
CA ASN A 66 -36.14 14.57 -0.34
C ASN A 66 -36.64 16.01 -0.56
N GLN A 67 -37.88 16.32 -0.18
CA GLN A 67 -38.47 17.67 -0.32
C GLN A 67 -37.64 18.80 0.33
N ALA A 68 -36.97 18.55 1.46
CA ALA A 68 -36.14 19.56 2.13
C ALA A 68 -34.80 19.75 1.41
N ARG A 69 -34.16 18.66 0.99
CA ARG A 69 -32.89 18.68 0.23
C ARG A 69 -33.06 19.37 -1.13
N ALA A 70 -34.14 19.03 -1.84
CA ALA A 70 -34.56 19.72 -3.05
C ALA A 70 -34.84 21.22 -2.80
N GLY A 71 -35.44 21.57 -1.66
CA GLY A 71 -35.59 22.96 -1.21
C GLY A 71 -34.25 23.69 -1.10
N TYR A 72 -33.26 23.12 -0.40
CA TYR A 72 -31.92 23.70 -0.25
C TYR A 72 -31.21 23.87 -1.61
N ILE A 73 -31.21 22.84 -2.45
CA ILE A 73 -30.61 22.87 -3.79
C ILE A 73 -31.26 23.95 -4.67
N ASN A 74 -32.59 24.02 -4.67
CA ASN A 74 -33.33 25.00 -5.48
C ASN A 74 -33.10 26.43 -4.96
N THR A 75 -33.07 26.66 -3.65
CA THR A 75 -32.78 28.00 -3.09
C THR A 75 -31.38 28.48 -3.47
N ALA A 76 -30.37 27.60 -3.37
CA ALA A 76 -29.01 27.90 -3.83
C ALA A 76 -28.95 28.18 -5.34
N LEU A 77 -29.53 27.33 -6.18
CA LEU A 77 -29.40 27.46 -7.64
C LEU A 77 -30.26 28.58 -8.24
N ASN A 78 -31.47 28.83 -7.72
CA ASN A 78 -32.32 29.96 -8.13
C ASN A 78 -31.62 31.32 -7.98
N THR A 79 -30.69 31.45 -7.02
CA THR A 79 -29.93 32.69 -6.77
C THR A 79 -28.59 32.75 -7.50
N SER A 80 -28.20 31.66 -8.18
CA SER A 80 -26.86 31.50 -8.80
C SER A 80 -26.75 31.96 -10.25
N GLY A 81 -27.87 32.24 -10.92
CA GLY A 81 -27.91 32.57 -12.35
C GLY A 81 -27.85 31.36 -13.31
N VAL A 82 -27.60 30.15 -12.80
CA VAL A 82 -27.85 28.89 -13.53
C VAL A 82 -29.33 28.81 -13.91
N LYS A 83 -29.62 28.34 -15.10
CA LYS A 83 -30.97 28.23 -15.70
C LYS A 83 -31.43 26.79 -15.90
N LYS A 84 -30.49 25.85 -15.96
CA LYS A 84 -30.78 24.43 -16.16
C LYS A 84 -30.04 23.55 -15.16
N TRP A 85 -30.80 23.04 -14.20
CA TRP A 85 -30.37 21.97 -13.31
C TRP A 85 -31.47 20.92 -13.14
N LYS A 86 -31.08 19.71 -12.77
CA LYS A 86 -31.98 18.61 -12.44
C LYS A 86 -31.42 17.81 -11.27
N ILE A 87 -32.23 17.55 -10.26
CA ILE A 87 -31.90 16.56 -9.22
C ILE A 87 -32.21 15.17 -9.79
N LEU A 88 -31.26 14.24 -9.69
CA LEU A 88 -31.45 12.86 -10.16
C LEU A 88 -32.38 12.09 -9.21
N SER A 89 -33.36 11.38 -9.78
CA SER A 89 -34.22 10.47 -9.02
C SER A 89 -33.42 9.26 -8.55
N ARG A 90 -33.55 8.93 -7.27
CA ARG A 90 -32.88 7.79 -6.64
C ARG A 90 -33.88 6.64 -6.53
N GLU A 91 -33.99 5.84 -7.59
CA GLU A 91 -34.97 4.76 -7.73
C GLU A 91 -34.41 3.45 -7.15
N ASN A 92 -34.07 3.48 -5.86
CA ASN A 92 -33.43 2.39 -5.12
C ASN A 92 -34.04 2.25 -3.70
N PRO A 93 -33.74 1.19 -2.92
CA PRO A 93 -34.36 0.97 -1.62
C PRO A 93 -34.11 2.07 -0.54
N ALA A 94 -33.22 3.03 -0.79
CA ALA A 94 -33.01 4.21 0.07
C ALA A 94 -33.85 5.43 -0.35
N SER A 95 -34.73 5.32 -1.36
CA SER A 95 -35.66 6.37 -1.81
C SER A 95 -36.56 6.91 -0.69
N ASP A 96 -37.06 5.99 0.14
CA ASP A 96 -38.16 6.24 1.08
C ASP A 96 -37.66 6.80 2.42
N TYR A 97 -36.34 6.88 2.59
CA TYR A 97 -35.67 7.24 3.83
C TYR A 97 -35.00 8.63 3.74
N PRO A 98 -34.78 9.30 4.88
CA PRO A 98 -33.89 10.45 4.93
C PRO A 98 -32.50 10.11 4.39
N SER A 99 -31.83 11.09 3.80
CA SER A 99 -30.46 10.97 3.29
C SER A 99 -29.69 12.25 3.57
N ASP A 100 -28.38 12.13 3.64
CA ASP A 100 -27.41 13.22 3.76
C ASP A 100 -26.88 13.71 2.41
N PHE A 101 -27.32 13.14 1.27
CA PHE A 101 -26.91 13.61 -0.05
C PHE A 101 -28.01 13.50 -1.11
N ASP A 102 -27.86 14.29 -2.19
CA ASP A 102 -28.49 14.09 -3.50
C ASP A 102 -27.45 14.31 -4.62
N VAL A 103 -27.78 13.88 -5.85
CA VAL A 103 -26.97 14.17 -7.04
C VAL A 103 -27.68 15.19 -7.92
N VAL A 104 -26.97 16.24 -8.32
CA VAL A 104 -27.47 17.35 -9.14
C VAL A 104 -26.75 17.38 -10.48
N ILE A 105 -27.50 17.35 -11.57
CA ILE A 105 -27.02 17.67 -12.91
C ILE A 105 -27.07 19.19 -13.09
N LEU A 106 -25.95 19.80 -13.50
CA LEU A 106 -25.88 21.19 -13.97
C LEU A 106 -25.61 21.19 -15.49
N GLU A 107 -26.62 21.55 -16.29
CA GLU A 107 -26.56 21.43 -17.76
C GLU A 107 -25.96 22.66 -18.46
N ASP A 108 -25.89 23.81 -17.78
CA ASP A 108 -25.34 25.04 -18.35
C ASP A 108 -23.81 24.96 -18.53
N THR A 109 -23.27 25.70 -19.49
CA THR A 109 -21.83 25.65 -19.84
C THR A 109 -20.94 26.31 -18.80
N ASP A 110 -21.37 27.41 -18.18
CA ASP A 110 -20.73 27.95 -16.97
C ASP A 110 -21.46 27.45 -15.72
N LYS A 111 -20.78 26.56 -14.99
CA LYS A 111 -21.28 25.93 -13.75
C LYS A 111 -20.71 26.61 -12.51
N LYS A 112 -19.74 27.53 -12.64
CA LYS A 112 -18.95 28.05 -11.52
C LYS A 112 -19.81 28.80 -10.51
N ALA A 113 -20.77 29.60 -10.99
CA ALA A 113 -21.71 30.31 -10.13
C ALA A 113 -22.62 29.34 -9.35
N GLY A 114 -23.16 28.30 -10.00
CA GLY A 114 -23.99 27.27 -9.36
C GLY A 114 -23.25 26.45 -8.31
N LEU A 115 -22.03 26.01 -8.62
CA LEU A 115 -21.19 25.25 -7.68
C LEU A 115 -20.79 26.10 -6.46
N ASN A 116 -20.46 27.37 -6.66
CA ASN A 116 -20.21 28.30 -5.56
C ASN A 116 -21.46 28.52 -4.70
N ALA A 117 -22.63 28.72 -5.33
CA ALA A 117 -23.88 28.95 -4.60
C ALA A 117 -24.33 27.73 -3.77
N LEU A 118 -24.16 26.51 -4.31
CA LEU A 118 -24.37 25.27 -3.57
C LEU A 118 -23.39 25.14 -2.40
N SER A 119 -22.09 25.36 -2.64
CA SER A 119 -21.03 25.23 -1.63
C SER A 119 -21.16 26.24 -0.48
N ASN A 120 -21.71 27.43 -0.76
CA ASN A 120 -21.94 28.49 0.22
C ASN A 120 -23.28 28.35 0.98
N HIS A 121 -24.12 27.36 0.65
CA HIS A 121 -25.43 27.20 1.29
C HIS A 121 -25.29 26.55 2.69
N PRO A 122 -25.82 27.13 3.78
CA PRO A 122 -25.49 26.73 5.16
C PRO A 122 -25.94 25.30 5.56
N SER A 123 -26.84 24.67 4.80
CA SER A 123 -27.22 23.26 5.01
C SER A 123 -26.37 22.27 4.23
N VAL A 124 -25.53 22.73 3.30
CA VAL A 124 -24.61 21.90 2.50
C VAL A 124 -23.30 21.72 3.28
N LYS A 125 -22.75 20.51 3.24
CA LYS A 125 -21.45 20.16 3.83
C LYS A 125 -20.32 20.35 2.81
N THR A 126 -20.50 19.73 1.64
CA THR A 126 -19.54 19.71 0.53
C THR A 126 -20.28 19.54 -0.79
N VAL A 127 -19.67 20.02 -1.88
CA VAL A 127 -20.10 19.75 -3.26
C VAL A 127 -18.91 19.12 -3.98
N THR A 128 -19.11 17.94 -4.54
CA THR A 128 -18.07 17.18 -5.25
C THR A 128 -18.61 16.66 -6.58
N ALA A 129 -17.75 16.42 -7.56
CA ALA A 129 -18.20 15.82 -8.82
C ALA A 129 -18.42 14.31 -8.64
N GLN A 130 -19.54 13.78 -9.12
CA GLN A 130 -19.87 12.35 -8.99
C GLN A 130 -18.83 11.49 -9.70
N ARG A 131 -18.35 10.41 -9.07
CA ARG A 131 -17.54 9.39 -9.74
C ARG A 131 -18.37 8.16 -10.12
N MET A 132 -18.02 7.56 -11.24
CA MET A 132 -18.37 6.22 -11.67
C MET A 132 -17.11 5.35 -11.52
N VAL A 133 -17.22 4.09 -11.14
CA VAL A 133 -16.05 3.21 -10.94
C VAL A 133 -16.16 2.02 -11.87
N LEU A 134 -15.14 1.80 -12.72
CA LEU A 134 -14.99 0.58 -13.52
C LEU A 134 -13.99 -0.35 -12.84
N ARG A 135 -14.38 -1.61 -12.60
CA ARG A 135 -13.55 -2.61 -11.89
C ARG A 135 -13.52 -3.93 -12.66
N THR A 136 -12.61 -4.07 -13.62
CA THR A 136 -12.51 -5.25 -14.47
C THR A 136 -11.90 -6.44 -13.73
N LEU A 137 -12.74 -7.36 -13.25
CA LEU A 137 -12.28 -8.70 -12.83
C LEU A 137 -11.91 -9.53 -14.05
N LYS A 138 -10.70 -10.11 -14.05
CA LYS A 138 -10.20 -11.08 -15.04
C LYS A 138 -9.87 -12.39 -14.29
N PHE A 139 -10.43 -13.51 -14.74
CA PHE A 139 -10.17 -14.84 -14.16
C PHE A 139 -9.12 -15.55 -15.02
N VAL A 140 -7.89 -15.69 -14.50
CA VAL A 140 -6.74 -16.19 -15.26
C VAL A 140 -6.31 -17.56 -14.74
N ASN A 141 -6.46 -18.60 -15.56
CA ASN A 141 -6.19 -19.99 -15.20
C ASN A 141 -4.69 -20.26 -15.03
N GLU A 142 -4.25 -20.55 -13.80
CA GLU A 142 -2.83 -20.69 -13.44
C GLU A 142 -2.12 -21.84 -14.20
N ASN A 143 -2.86 -22.84 -14.69
CA ASN A 143 -2.29 -23.98 -15.41
C ASN A 143 -1.71 -23.62 -16.78
N TYR A 144 -2.19 -22.55 -17.43
CA TYR A 144 -1.66 -22.10 -18.71
C TYR A 144 -0.31 -21.38 -18.57
N ILE A 145 -0.13 -20.60 -17.51
CA ILE A 145 1.06 -19.76 -17.28
C ILE A 145 2.34 -20.62 -17.17
N ARG A 146 2.24 -21.83 -16.59
CA ARG A 146 3.37 -22.78 -16.46
C ARG A 146 3.95 -23.29 -17.79
N ARG A 147 3.31 -23.03 -18.94
CA ARG A 147 3.86 -23.37 -20.27
C ARG A 147 4.43 -22.16 -21.03
N GLY A 148 4.36 -20.94 -20.46
CA GLY A 148 4.60 -19.69 -21.20
C GLY A 148 5.94 -18.97 -20.97
N ARG A 149 6.83 -19.44 -20.08
CA ARG A 149 8.14 -18.81 -19.83
C ARG A 149 9.29 -19.82 -19.70
N THR A 150 9.95 -20.08 -20.83
CA THR A 150 11.28 -20.70 -20.90
C THR A 150 12.25 -19.76 -21.64
N SER A 151 12.61 -18.65 -21.00
CA SER A 151 13.79 -17.85 -21.33
C SER A 151 14.76 -17.92 -20.14
N LEU A 152 16.07 -17.84 -20.42
CA LEU A 152 17.09 -18.04 -19.38
C LEU A 152 17.40 -16.74 -18.66
N SER A 153 17.33 -16.77 -17.32
CA SER A 153 18.33 -16.08 -16.49
C SER A 153 19.10 -17.12 -15.69
N LYS A 154 20.43 -16.98 -15.67
CA LYS A 154 21.34 -17.80 -14.86
C LYS A 154 22.00 -16.88 -13.84
N ASN A 155 22.17 -17.42 -12.63
CA ASN A 155 23.04 -16.91 -11.58
C ASN A 155 22.75 -15.48 -11.06
N GLN A 156 22.06 -15.39 -9.93
CA GLN A 156 22.65 -14.68 -8.78
C GLN A 156 22.26 -15.37 -7.46
N PHE A 157 22.99 -15.07 -6.39
CA PHE A 157 23.08 -15.92 -5.20
C PHE A 157 22.02 -15.61 -4.14
N TRP A 158 21.34 -16.64 -3.65
CA TRP A 158 20.73 -16.67 -2.32
C TRP A 158 21.32 -17.84 -1.51
N GLN A 159 22.42 -17.59 -0.79
CA GLN A 159 23.02 -18.56 0.13
C GLN A 159 22.26 -18.61 1.46
N ALA A 160 21.08 -19.24 1.45
CA ALA A 160 20.43 -19.71 2.67
C ALA A 160 21.08 -21.04 3.12
N THR A 161 22.11 -20.95 3.97
CA THR A 161 22.75 -22.13 4.59
C THR A 161 21.84 -22.74 5.64
N GLY A 162 21.18 -23.86 5.32
CA GLY A 162 20.24 -24.52 6.23
C GLY A 162 19.40 -25.63 5.60
N ARG A 163 20.02 -26.59 4.91
CA ARG A 163 19.32 -27.78 4.39
C ARG A 163 19.59 -29.01 5.25
N HIS A 164 18.52 -29.59 5.79
CA HIS A 164 18.35 -31.04 5.79
C HIS A 164 17.01 -31.41 5.13
N THR A 165 16.95 -32.58 4.50
CA THR A 165 16.01 -32.85 3.41
C THR A 165 15.12 -34.06 3.67
N SER A 166 13.80 -33.86 3.64
CA SER A 166 12.81 -34.94 3.57
C SER A 166 11.63 -34.53 2.66
N ARG A 167 11.87 -34.47 1.34
CA ARG A 167 10.81 -34.21 0.34
C ARG A 167 9.85 -35.39 0.23
N ARG A 168 8.82 -35.45 1.07
CA ARG A 168 7.58 -36.19 0.75
C ARG A 168 6.70 -35.29 -0.12
N LEU A 169 6.45 -35.70 -1.36
CA LEU A 169 5.51 -35.06 -2.28
C LEU A 169 4.06 -35.38 -1.88
N LEU A 170 3.62 -34.79 -0.77
CA LEU A 170 2.21 -34.75 -0.42
C LEU A 170 1.51 -33.84 -1.43
N ARG A 171 0.75 -34.41 -2.37
CA ARG A 171 -0.32 -33.68 -3.04
C ARG A 171 -1.24 -33.14 -1.95
N ALA A 172 -1.33 -31.81 -1.83
CA ALA A 172 -2.23 -31.20 -0.87
C ALA A 172 -3.68 -31.56 -1.25
N ILE A 173 -4.30 -32.43 -0.47
CA ILE A 173 -5.76 -32.59 -0.47
C ILE A 173 -6.33 -31.20 -0.17
N PRO A 174 -7.22 -30.61 -1.02
CA PRO A 174 -7.73 -29.25 -0.82
C PRO A 174 -8.49 -29.11 0.51
N ARG A 175 -7.78 -28.71 1.57
CA ARG A 175 -8.35 -28.60 2.92
C ARG A 175 -9.34 -27.45 2.96
N GLN A 176 -10.52 -27.71 3.52
CA GLN A 176 -11.54 -26.67 3.66
C GLN A 176 -11.06 -25.60 4.65
N ILE A 177 -11.03 -24.35 4.19
CA ILE A 177 -10.42 -23.22 4.90
C ILE A 177 -10.94 -23.02 6.33
N THR A 178 -12.23 -23.30 6.56
CA THR A 178 -12.86 -23.26 7.88
C THR A 178 -12.18 -24.19 8.88
N SER A 179 -11.86 -25.42 8.48
CA SER A 179 -11.19 -26.41 9.34
C SER A 179 -9.71 -26.12 9.52
N VAL A 180 -9.05 -25.51 8.51
CA VAL A 180 -7.65 -25.07 8.65
C VAL A 180 -7.52 -23.89 9.63
N LEU A 181 -8.59 -23.10 9.79
CA LEU A 181 -8.69 -22.01 10.78
C LEU A 181 -9.56 -22.37 12.00
N GLN A 182 -9.87 -23.65 12.23
CA GLN A 182 -10.54 -24.19 13.43
C GLN A 182 -11.96 -23.64 13.71
N ALA A 183 -12.71 -23.25 12.68
CA ALA A 183 -14.09 -22.77 12.81
C ALA A 183 -15.07 -23.86 13.27
N ASP A 184 -14.78 -25.11 12.95
CA ASP A 184 -15.49 -26.30 13.42
C ASP A 184 -15.50 -26.43 14.96
N SER A 185 -14.43 -26.00 15.62
CA SER A 185 -14.39 -25.93 17.09
C SER A 185 -15.41 -24.93 17.65
N LEU A 186 -15.67 -23.81 16.96
CA LEU A 186 -16.70 -22.84 17.36
C LEU A 186 -18.11 -23.32 16.99
N TRP A 187 -18.28 -23.99 15.85
CA TRP A 187 -19.56 -24.61 15.47
C TRP A 187 -20.02 -25.65 16.50
N ASN A 188 -19.08 -26.45 17.03
CA ASN A 188 -19.35 -27.40 18.11
C ASN A 188 -19.73 -26.73 19.44
N MET A 189 -19.41 -25.45 19.63
CA MET A 189 -19.89 -24.63 20.76
C MET A 189 -21.25 -23.96 20.47
N GLY A 190 -21.91 -24.28 19.35
CA GLY A 190 -23.16 -23.64 18.91
C GLY A 190 -22.98 -22.24 18.31
N ILE A 191 -21.74 -21.79 18.12
CA ILE A 191 -21.41 -20.49 17.55
C ILE A 191 -21.33 -20.65 16.03
N THR A 192 -22.34 -20.21 15.29
CA THR A 192 -22.48 -20.48 13.83
C THR A 192 -22.75 -19.24 12.98
N GLY A 193 -22.63 -18.03 13.54
CA GLY A 193 -23.02 -16.78 12.89
C GLY A 193 -24.46 -16.33 13.16
N LYS A 194 -25.23 -17.07 13.95
CA LYS A 194 -26.63 -16.76 14.29
C LYS A 194 -26.76 -15.38 14.97
N GLY A 195 -27.71 -14.55 14.53
CA GLY A 195 -27.86 -13.14 14.95
C GLY A 195 -26.93 -12.16 14.20
N ILE A 196 -25.93 -12.70 13.51
CA ILE A 196 -25.03 -12.12 12.51
C ILE A 196 -25.67 -11.41 11.30
N LYS A 197 -25.88 -10.08 11.23
CA LYS A 197 -26.17 -9.45 9.91
C LYS A 197 -24.89 -9.12 9.15
N VAL A 198 -24.75 -9.71 7.96
CA VAL A 198 -23.59 -9.47 7.07
C VAL A 198 -24.05 -8.85 5.76
N ALA A 199 -23.49 -7.70 5.40
CA ALA A 199 -23.63 -7.13 4.07
C ALA A 199 -22.45 -7.51 3.17
N ILE A 200 -22.77 -7.90 1.94
CA ILE A 200 -21.78 -8.25 0.91
C ILE A 200 -21.98 -7.29 -0.26
N PHE A 201 -20.98 -6.43 -0.47
CA PHE A 201 -20.98 -5.39 -1.51
C PHE A 201 -20.21 -5.90 -2.72
N ASP A 202 -20.92 -6.42 -3.72
CA ASP A 202 -20.31 -7.06 -4.88
C ASP A 202 -21.28 -7.10 -6.09
N THR A 203 -21.17 -8.14 -6.90
CA THR A 203 -21.93 -8.47 -8.11
C THR A 203 -23.23 -9.23 -7.82
N GLY A 204 -23.59 -9.44 -6.56
CA GLY A 204 -24.84 -10.11 -6.16
C GLY A 204 -24.69 -11.60 -5.85
N LEU A 205 -25.83 -12.31 -5.82
CA LEU A 205 -25.94 -13.75 -5.51
C LEU A 205 -27.32 -14.25 -5.96
N SER A 206 -27.44 -15.46 -6.51
CA SER A 206 -28.73 -16.05 -6.90
C SER A 206 -29.64 -16.39 -5.72
N LYS A 207 -30.96 -16.16 -5.87
CA LYS A 207 -31.98 -16.43 -4.83
C LYS A 207 -32.09 -17.92 -4.43
N THR A 208 -31.88 -18.82 -5.39
CA THR A 208 -32.14 -20.27 -5.25
C THR A 208 -30.84 -21.08 -5.12
N HIS A 209 -29.72 -20.41 -4.82
CA HIS A 209 -28.42 -21.07 -4.75
C HIS A 209 -28.35 -22.05 -3.57
N PRO A 210 -28.05 -23.34 -3.80
CA PRO A 210 -28.30 -24.42 -2.84
C PRO A 210 -27.39 -24.42 -1.60
N HIS A 211 -26.39 -23.53 -1.54
CA HIS A 211 -25.45 -23.48 -0.42
C HIS A 211 -25.96 -22.59 0.74
N PHE A 212 -26.93 -21.70 0.51
CA PHE A 212 -27.29 -20.65 1.47
C PHE A 212 -28.69 -20.84 2.06
N ARG A 213 -28.77 -20.89 3.40
CA ARG A 213 -30.04 -21.07 4.14
C ARG A 213 -30.78 -19.75 4.45
N LYS A 214 -30.05 -18.64 4.57
CA LYS A 214 -30.55 -17.37 5.13
C LYS A 214 -30.17 -16.14 4.31
N ILE A 215 -30.50 -16.16 3.02
CA ILE A 215 -30.51 -14.93 2.22
C ILE A 215 -31.69 -14.09 2.71
N LYS A 216 -31.41 -13.12 3.60
CA LYS A 216 -32.41 -12.26 4.23
C LYS A 216 -32.91 -11.20 3.26
N GLU A 217 -32.00 -10.65 2.46
CA GLU A 217 -32.25 -9.52 1.59
C GLU A 217 -31.34 -9.56 0.36
N ARG A 218 -31.86 -9.12 -0.79
CA ARG A 218 -31.12 -8.90 -2.03
C ARG A 218 -31.54 -7.54 -2.57
N THR A 219 -30.63 -6.59 -2.62
CA THR A 219 -30.86 -5.26 -3.19
C THR A 219 -29.93 -5.05 -4.38
N ASN A 220 -30.38 -4.24 -5.33
CA ASN A 220 -29.55 -3.75 -6.41
C ASN A 220 -29.54 -2.22 -6.33
N TRP A 221 -28.35 -1.65 -6.39
CA TRP A 221 -28.11 -0.20 -6.35
C TRP A 221 -27.74 0.34 -7.74
N THR A 222 -27.58 -0.56 -8.72
CA THR A 222 -27.23 -0.26 -10.10
C THR A 222 -28.47 -0.08 -10.99
N ASN A 223 -28.31 0.58 -12.14
CA ASN A 223 -29.40 0.81 -13.10
C ASN A 223 -29.87 -0.45 -13.87
N GLU A 224 -29.25 -1.62 -13.67
CA GLU A 224 -29.68 -2.88 -14.29
C GLU A 224 -30.91 -3.48 -13.58
N LYS A 225 -31.72 -4.27 -14.27
CA LYS A 225 -32.93 -4.89 -13.71
C LYS A 225 -32.70 -6.33 -13.24
N THR A 226 -31.62 -6.55 -12.47
CA THR A 226 -31.26 -7.88 -11.92
C THR A 226 -30.66 -7.80 -10.52
N PHE A 227 -30.82 -8.89 -9.76
CA PHE A 227 -30.19 -9.14 -8.46
C PHE A 227 -29.21 -10.34 -8.52
N ASP A 228 -29.18 -11.05 -9.64
CA ASP A 228 -28.38 -12.27 -9.84
C ASP A 228 -26.93 -11.92 -10.20
N ASP A 229 -26.02 -12.86 -9.89
CA ASP A 229 -24.59 -12.69 -10.10
C ASP A 229 -24.17 -13.17 -11.49
N GLY A 230 -23.80 -12.23 -12.36
CA GLY A 230 -23.32 -12.51 -13.71
C GLY A 230 -21.87 -12.98 -13.80
N LEU A 231 -21.04 -12.80 -12.75
CA LEU A 231 -19.59 -13.09 -12.78
C LEU A 231 -19.15 -14.18 -11.79
N GLY A 232 -20.00 -14.49 -10.80
CA GLY A 232 -19.75 -15.46 -9.75
C GLY A 232 -18.90 -14.93 -8.59
N HIS A 233 -18.42 -13.69 -8.64
CA HIS A 233 -17.54 -13.14 -7.62
C HIS A 233 -18.30 -12.94 -6.29
N GLY A 234 -19.44 -12.26 -6.32
CA GLY A 234 -20.32 -12.11 -5.15
C GLY A 234 -20.81 -13.45 -4.60
N THR A 235 -21.11 -14.42 -5.47
CA THR A 235 -21.51 -15.78 -5.08
C THR A 235 -20.39 -16.52 -4.34
N PHE A 236 -19.15 -16.39 -4.81
CA PHE A 236 -17.98 -17.00 -4.17
C PHE A 236 -17.66 -16.31 -2.83
N VAL A 237 -17.68 -14.97 -2.80
CA VAL A 237 -17.47 -14.14 -1.60
C VAL A 237 -18.49 -14.49 -0.52
N ALA A 238 -19.78 -14.57 -0.88
CA ALA A 238 -20.84 -15.06 0.00
C ALA A 238 -20.59 -16.50 0.45
N GLY A 239 -20.10 -17.37 -0.43
CA GLY A 239 -19.77 -18.77 -0.15
C GLY A 239 -18.73 -18.92 0.96
N VAL A 240 -17.64 -18.18 0.89
CA VAL A 240 -16.58 -18.18 1.91
C VAL A 240 -17.10 -17.63 3.26
N ILE A 241 -18.04 -16.69 3.24
CA ILE A 241 -18.64 -16.14 4.46
C ILE A 241 -19.63 -17.14 5.10
N ALA A 242 -20.57 -17.71 4.33
CA ALA A 242 -21.74 -18.41 4.88
C ALA A 242 -22.29 -19.59 4.03
N SER A 243 -21.47 -20.26 3.22
CA SER A 243 -21.89 -21.56 2.64
C SER A 243 -22.21 -22.56 3.75
N SER A 244 -23.36 -23.22 3.64
CA SER A 244 -23.90 -24.18 4.63
C SER A 244 -24.08 -25.60 4.08
N LYS A 245 -23.68 -25.81 2.82
CA LYS A 245 -23.62 -27.10 2.12
C LYS A 245 -22.51 -26.98 1.08
N GLU A 246 -21.54 -27.89 1.12
CA GLU A 246 -20.35 -27.92 0.26
C GLU A 246 -19.44 -26.67 0.37
N CYS A 247 -18.16 -26.88 0.67
CA CYS A 247 -17.16 -25.81 0.78
C CYS A 247 -17.64 -24.72 1.75
N LEU A 248 -17.90 -25.15 2.98
CA LEU A 248 -18.61 -24.37 3.99
C LEU A 248 -17.90 -23.03 4.25
N GLY A 249 -18.70 -21.99 4.46
CA GLY A 249 -18.23 -20.70 4.95
C GLY A 249 -18.21 -20.68 6.47
N PHE A 250 -17.58 -19.66 7.05
CA PHE A 250 -17.37 -19.56 8.50
C PHE A 250 -18.68 -19.43 9.30
N ALA A 251 -19.67 -18.71 8.78
CA ALA A 251 -20.86 -18.27 9.52
C ALA A 251 -22.18 -18.69 8.84
N PRO A 252 -22.45 -20.01 8.67
CA PRO A 252 -23.57 -20.52 7.87
C PRO A 252 -24.98 -20.15 8.38
N ASP A 253 -25.11 -19.67 9.63
CA ASP A 253 -26.38 -19.25 10.23
C ASP A 253 -26.59 -17.72 10.28
N SER A 254 -25.70 -16.93 9.66
CA SER A 254 -25.85 -15.48 9.55
C SER A 254 -26.98 -15.04 8.61
N GLU A 255 -27.51 -13.83 8.82
CA GLU A 255 -28.47 -13.17 7.93
C GLU A 255 -27.70 -12.42 6.82
N LEU A 256 -27.76 -12.96 5.60
CA LEU A 256 -27.08 -12.37 4.44
C LEU A 256 -27.91 -11.27 3.80
N HIS A 257 -27.33 -10.07 3.74
CA HIS A 257 -27.80 -8.93 2.98
C HIS A 257 -26.90 -8.75 1.75
N ILE A 258 -27.40 -9.14 0.58
CA ILE A 258 -26.63 -9.10 -0.67
C ILE A 258 -26.89 -7.77 -1.37
N PHE A 259 -25.90 -6.88 -1.38
CA PHE A 259 -26.02 -5.56 -1.99
C PHE A 259 -25.23 -5.56 -3.31
N ARG A 260 -25.95 -5.68 -4.43
CA ARG A 260 -25.37 -5.57 -5.77
C ARG A 260 -25.07 -4.10 -6.05
N VAL A 261 -23.79 -3.75 -6.06
CA VAL A 261 -23.29 -2.38 -6.32
C VAL A 261 -22.50 -2.29 -7.63
N PHE A 262 -22.19 -3.41 -8.29
CA PHE A 262 -21.58 -3.43 -9.63
C PHE A 262 -22.51 -4.06 -10.68
N THR A 263 -22.54 -3.45 -11.87
CA THR A 263 -23.22 -4.00 -13.06
C THR A 263 -22.50 -5.23 -13.60
N ASN A 264 -23.11 -5.93 -14.58
CA ASN A 264 -22.41 -7.03 -15.26
C ASN A 264 -21.25 -6.52 -16.13
N ASN A 265 -21.33 -5.27 -16.59
CA ASN A 265 -20.21 -4.55 -17.22
C ASN A 265 -19.19 -4.01 -16.19
N GLN A 266 -19.31 -4.39 -14.92
CA GLN A 266 -18.41 -4.07 -13.81
C GLN A 266 -18.27 -2.56 -13.50
N VAL A 267 -19.36 -1.81 -13.72
CA VAL A 267 -19.48 -0.38 -13.40
C VAL A 267 -20.26 -0.19 -12.09
N SER A 268 -19.80 0.74 -11.26
CA SER A 268 -20.48 1.31 -10.08
C SER A 268 -20.49 2.85 -10.14
N TYR A 269 -21.13 3.52 -9.19
CA TYR A 269 -21.06 4.97 -8.96
C TYR A 269 -20.91 5.28 -7.47
N THR A 270 -20.26 6.39 -7.11
CA THR A 270 -20.13 6.87 -5.73
C THR A 270 -21.49 6.91 -5.03
N SER A 271 -22.50 7.55 -5.64
CA SER A 271 -23.85 7.62 -5.06
C SER A 271 -24.51 6.25 -4.81
N TRP A 272 -24.18 5.23 -5.61
CA TRP A 272 -24.67 3.86 -5.37
C TRP A 272 -24.04 3.27 -4.11
N PHE A 273 -22.75 3.54 -3.85
CA PHE A 273 -22.12 3.21 -2.56
C PHE A 273 -22.71 4.04 -1.41
N LEU A 274 -22.92 5.35 -1.59
CA LEU A 274 -23.47 6.21 -0.52
C LEU A 274 -24.88 5.78 -0.11
N ASP A 275 -25.79 5.53 -1.06
CA ASP A 275 -27.14 5.02 -0.75
C ASP A 275 -27.09 3.61 -0.14
N ALA A 276 -26.22 2.72 -0.64
CA ALA A 276 -26.04 1.38 -0.08
C ALA A 276 -25.47 1.39 1.34
N PHE A 277 -24.54 2.31 1.65
CA PHE A 277 -23.99 2.48 3.00
C PHE A 277 -25.02 3.12 3.95
N ASN A 278 -25.75 4.15 3.51
CA ASN A 278 -26.89 4.72 4.26
C ASN A 278 -27.93 3.64 4.59
N TYR A 279 -28.20 2.72 3.65
CA TYR A 279 -29.09 1.59 3.86
C TYR A 279 -28.50 0.53 4.81
N ALA A 280 -27.19 0.28 4.76
CA ALA A 280 -26.51 -0.62 5.70
C ALA A 280 -26.56 -0.10 7.15
N ILE A 281 -26.36 1.20 7.34
CA ILE A 281 -26.53 1.90 8.62
C ILE A 281 -27.97 1.74 9.13
N LEU A 282 -28.95 2.09 8.29
CA LEU A 282 -30.39 1.98 8.59
C LEU A 282 -30.82 0.55 8.98
N LYS A 283 -30.34 -0.47 8.26
CA LYS A 283 -30.60 -1.89 8.55
C LYS A 283 -29.89 -2.39 9.81
N LYS A 284 -28.95 -1.61 10.36
CA LYS A 284 -28.04 -2.00 11.45
C LYS A 284 -27.30 -3.29 11.11
N ILE A 285 -26.62 -3.29 9.96
CA ILE A 285 -25.67 -4.33 9.57
C ILE A 285 -24.54 -4.40 10.62
N ASN A 286 -24.04 -5.58 10.94
CA ASN A 286 -22.95 -5.73 11.91
C ASN A 286 -21.59 -5.84 11.23
N VAL A 287 -21.52 -6.55 10.09
CA VAL A 287 -20.28 -6.82 9.35
C VAL A 287 -20.50 -6.49 7.88
N LEU A 288 -19.57 -5.75 7.27
CA LEU A 288 -19.61 -5.43 5.85
C LEU A 288 -18.31 -5.91 5.18
N ASN A 289 -18.44 -6.79 4.20
CA ASN A 289 -17.33 -7.20 3.35
C ASN A 289 -17.38 -6.43 2.03
N LEU A 290 -16.31 -5.67 1.76
CA LEU A 290 -16.04 -5.07 0.46
C LEU A 290 -14.80 -5.75 -0.14
N SER A 291 -15.00 -6.80 -0.94
CA SER A 291 -13.91 -7.52 -1.64
C SER A 291 -13.35 -6.73 -2.84
N ILE A 292 -13.30 -5.41 -2.71
CA ILE A 292 -13.11 -4.44 -3.78
C ILE A 292 -12.25 -3.31 -3.23
N GLY A 293 -11.18 -2.99 -3.94
CA GLY A 293 -10.34 -1.84 -3.66
C GLY A 293 -10.01 -1.12 -4.95
N GLY A 294 -9.62 0.14 -4.79
CA GLY A 294 -9.04 0.99 -5.82
C GLY A 294 -8.39 2.22 -5.17
N PRO A 295 -7.63 3.02 -5.90
CA PRO A 295 -7.00 4.23 -5.37
C PRO A 295 -7.98 5.42 -5.28
N ASP A 296 -9.10 5.24 -4.58
CA ASP A 296 -10.18 6.25 -4.46
C ASP A 296 -10.30 6.88 -3.06
N PHE A 297 -9.18 6.95 -2.32
CA PHE A 297 -9.09 7.75 -1.08
C PHE A 297 -9.30 9.26 -1.30
N LYS A 298 -9.48 9.70 -2.56
CA LYS A 298 -9.86 11.06 -2.96
C LYS A 298 -11.35 11.24 -3.28
N ASP A 299 -12.14 10.17 -3.34
CA ASP A 299 -13.60 10.28 -3.25
C ASP A 299 -13.98 10.58 -1.79
N HIS A 300 -13.84 11.86 -1.41
CA HIS A 300 -14.09 12.32 -0.05
C HIS A 300 -15.49 11.94 0.48
N PRO A 301 -16.59 12.02 -0.31
CA PRO A 301 -17.89 11.42 0.06
C PRO A 301 -17.81 9.93 0.43
N PHE A 302 -17.11 9.11 -0.37
CA PHE A 302 -16.94 7.68 -0.08
C PHE A 302 -16.15 7.43 1.21
N VAL A 303 -15.04 8.15 1.42
CA VAL A 303 -14.21 8.03 2.63
C VAL A 303 -14.95 8.51 3.88
N ASP A 304 -15.62 9.66 3.82
CA ASP A 304 -16.49 10.17 4.89
C ASP A 304 -17.58 9.15 5.25
N LYS A 305 -18.19 8.53 4.24
CA LYS A 305 -19.23 7.53 4.45
C LYS A 305 -18.68 6.24 5.03
N VAL A 306 -17.44 5.85 4.75
CA VAL A 306 -16.74 4.73 5.42
C VAL A 306 -16.49 5.03 6.90
N TRP A 307 -16.10 6.26 7.25
CA TRP A 307 -15.97 6.69 8.65
C TRP A 307 -17.34 6.72 9.35
N GLU A 308 -18.39 7.23 8.72
CA GLU A 308 -19.75 7.23 9.29
C GLU A 308 -20.33 5.82 9.44
N LEU A 309 -20.12 4.95 8.45
CA LEU A 309 -20.51 3.54 8.45
C LEU A 309 -19.88 2.80 9.65
N THR A 310 -18.56 2.98 9.85
CA THR A 310 -17.87 2.38 11.00
C THR A 310 -18.30 3.03 12.31
N ALA A 311 -18.53 4.36 12.38
CA ALA A 311 -19.10 5.04 13.55
C ALA A 311 -20.45 4.43 13.98
N ASN A 312 -21.29 4.05 13.02
CA ASN A 312 -22.55 3.32 13.25
C ASN A 312 -22.36 1.84 13.62
N ARG A 313 -21.18 1.47 14.16
CA ARG A 313 -20.77 0.15 14.66
C ARG A 313 -20.72 -0.96 13.61
N VAL A 314 -20.68 -0.64 12.32
CA VAL A 314 -20.47 -1.64 11.26
C VAL A 314 -18.98 -2.00 11.20
N VAL A 315 -18.65 -3.28 11.34
CA VAL A 315 -17.27 -3.77 11.17
C VAL A 315 -16.98 -3.92 9.69
N MET A 316 -16.14 -3.03 9.13
CA MET A 316 -15.77 -3.06 7.71
C MET A 316 -14.49 -3.87 7.47
N VAL A 317 -14.57 -4.84 6.56
CA VAL A 317 -13.45 -5.68 6.12
C VAL A 317 -13.25 -5.49 4.62
N SER A 318 -12.00 -5.25 4.19
CA SER A 318 -11.67 -5.00 2.79
C SER A 318 -10.34 -5.63 2.34
N ALA A 319 -10.24 -5.90 1.05
CA ALA A 319 -9.09 -6.50 0.39
C ALA A 319 -7.98 -5.47 0.12
N ILE A 320 -6.73 -5.78 0.48
CA ILE A 320 -5.65 -4.79 0.45
C ILE A 320 -5.13 -4.40 -0.96
N GLY A 321 -5.42 -5.21 -1.98
CA GLY A 321 -4.97 -5.03 -3.37
C GLY A 321 -4.33 -6.30 -3.96
N ASN A 322 -4.15 -6.36 -5.28
CA ASN A 322 -3.65 -7.53 -6.01
C ASN A 322 -2.35 -7.25 -6.80
N ASP A 323 -1.68 -6.16 -6.42
CA ASP A 323 -0.71 -5.41 -7.21
C ASP A 323 0.72 -5.59 -6.65
N GLY A 324 0.88 -6.52 -5.70
CA GLY A 324 2.19 -6.99 -5.25
C GLY A 324 2.98 -7.69 -6.36
N PRO A 325 4.32 -7.79 -6.24
CA PRO A 325 5.06 -7.74 -4.97
C PRO A 325 5.71 -6.39 -4.64
N LEU A 326 5.41 -5.32 -5.38
CA LEU A 326 5.90 -3.97 -5.12
C LEU A 326 5.30 -3.38 -3.83
N TYR A 327 5.99 -2.41 -3.25
CA TYR A 327 5.65 -1.75 -1.99
C TYR A 327 4.94 -0.43 -2.25
N GLY A 328 4.04 -0.02 -1.34
CA GLY A 328 3.17 1.15 -1.53
C GLY A 328 1.90 0.87 -2.36
N THR A 329 1.64 -0.40 -2.70
CA THR A 329 0.61 -0.86 -3.64
C THR A 329 -0.80 -1.01 -3.02
N LEU A 330 -1.06 -0.32 -1.91
CA LEU A 330 -2.29 -0.46 -1.12
C LEU A 330 -3.51 0.20 -1.78
N ASN A 331 -4.66 -0.45 -1.69
CA ASN A 331 -5.93 0.08 -2.20
C ASN A 331 -6.88 0.58 -1.10
N ASN A 332 -7.62 1.64 -1.40
CA ASN A 332 -8.70 2.17 -0.55
C ASN A 332 -9.97 1.31 -0.70
N PRO A 333 -10.79 1.13 0.36
CA PRO A 333 -10.64 1.63 1.73
C PRO A 333 -9.92 0.67 2.69
N ALA A 334 -9.30 -0.42 2.22
CA ALA A 334 -8.54 -1.34 3.06
C ALA A 334 -7.33 -0.68 3.75
N ASP A 335 -6.92 0.48 3.24
CA ASP A 335 -5.83 1.33 3.68
C ASP A 335 -6.19 2.23 4.91
N GLN A 336 -7.49 2.45 5.19
CA GLN A 336 -8.01 3.31 6.26
C GLN A 336 -7.77 2.75 7.67
N MET A 337 -7.72 3.63 8.69
CA MET A 337 -7.42 3.22 10.07
C MET A 337 -8.51 2.35 10.69
N ASP A 338 -9.79 2.67 10.51
CA ASP A 338 -10.93 1.94 11.12
C ASP A 338 -11.35 0.69 10.33
N VAL A 339 -10.88 0.56 9.08
CA VAL A 339 -11.14 -0.62 8.22
C VAL A 339 -10.13 -1.72 8.50
N ILE A 340 -10.59 -2.98 8.50
CA ILE A 340 -9.73 -4.16 8.58
C ILE A 340 -9.26 -4.50 7.16
N GLY A 341 -8.02 -4.13 6.84
CA GLY A 341 -7.38 -4.37 5.55
C GLY A 341 -6.64 -5.71 5.53
N VAL A 342 -6.98 -6.57 4.58
CA VAL A 342 -6.59 -8.00 4.57
C VAL A 342 -5.66 -8.33 3.40
N GLY A 343 -4.46 -8.82 3.73
CA GLY A 343 -3.52 -9.39 2.75
C GLY A 343 -3.64 -10.92 2.59
N GLY A 344 -3.05 -11.44 1.51
CA GLY A 344 -3.20 -12.85 1.10
C GLY A 344 -1.93 -13.69 1.30
N ILE A 345 -2.10 -14.90 1.86
CA ILE A 345 -1.07 -15.97 1.90
C ILE A 345 -1.49 -17.23 1.13
N ASN A 346 -0.52 -18.08 0.81
CA ASN A 346 -0.74 -19.46 0.35
C ASN A 346 -0.88 -20.46 1.53
N PHE A 347 -1.15 -21.73 1.22
CA PHE A 347 -1.31 -22.78 2.24
C PHE A 347 0.00 -23.16 2.94
N GLU A 348 1.13 -22.76 2.37
CA GLU A 348 2.50 -22.88 2.90
C GLU A 348 2.88 -21.72 3.84
N ASP A 349 1.92 -20.85 4.22
CA ASP A 349 2.10 -19.69 5.10
C ASP A 349 3.09 -18.63 4.58
N GLN A 350 3.25 -18.52 3.26
CA GLN A 350 4.02 -17.49 2.57
C GLN A 350 3.10 -16.39 2.01
N ILE A 351 3.57 -15.14 2.02
CA ILE A 351 2.88 -14.01 1.36
C ILE A 351 2.68 -14.34 -0.12
N ALA A 352 1.43 -14.29 -0.58
CA ALA A 352 1.10 -14.51 -1.98
C ALA A 352 1.71 -13.39 -2.83
N LYS A 353 2.33 -13.72 -3.98
CA LYS A 353 3.03 -12.72 -4.81
C LYS A 353 2.18 -11.52 -5.18
N PHE A 354 0.88 -11.73 -5.44
CA PHE A 354 -0.08 -10.69 -5.78
C PHE A 354 -0.51 -9.83 -4.59
N SER A 355 -0.29 -10.24 -3.33
CA SER A 355 -0.79 -9.43 -2.20
C SER A 355 -0.06 -8.10 -2.18
N SER A 356 -0.81 -7.01 -2.33
CA SER A 356 -0.32 -5.64 -2.16
C SER A 356 0.27 -5.41 -0.77
N ARG A 357 1.18 -4.44 -0.68
CA ARG A 357 2.10 -4.25 0.44
C ARG A 357 2.18 -2.78 0.83
N GLY A 358 2.36 -2.53 2.11
CA GLY A 358 2.57 -1.19 2.63
C GLY A 358 3.94 -0.61 2.24
N MET A 359 4.34 0.52 2.81
CA MET A 359 3.59 1.35 3.78
C MET A 359 2.44 2.16 3.15
N THR A 360 1.62 2.84 3.96
CA THR A 360 0.59 3.76 3.42
C THR A 360 1.23 4.95 2.71
N THR A 361 0.71 5.30 1.54
CA THR A 361 1.44 6.11 0.56
C THR A 361 1.04 7.58 0.51
N TRP A 362 0.10 8.02 1.34
CA TRP A 362 -0.28 9.43 1.46
C TRP A 362 0.44 10.16 2.61
N GLU A 363 1.09 9.44 3.55
CA GLU A 363 2.03 10.05 4.52
C GLU A 363 3.50 10.08 4.04
N LEU A 364 3.83 9.46 2.89
CA LEU A 364 5.20 9.46 2.35
C LEU A 364 5.83 10.85 2.12
N PRO A 365 5.09 11.91 1.72
CA PRO A 365 5.63 13.27 1.68
C PRO A 365 6.05 13.84 3.05
N GLN A 366 5.79 13.12 4.15
CA GLN A 366 6.26 13.41 5.51
C GLN A 366 7.26 12.35 6.02
N GLY A 367 7.83 11.55 5.11
CA GLY A 367 8.96 10.64 5.32
C GLY A 367 8.62 9.16 5.43
N TYR A 368 7.47 8.78 6.02
CA TYR A 368 7.12 7.37 6.24
C TYR A 368 5.60 7.13 6.34
N GLY A 369 5.13 5.99 5.81
CA GLY A 369 3.75 5.52 5.94
C GLY A 369 3.45 4.72 7.20
N ARG A 370 2.15 4.52 7.48
CA ARG A 370 1.62 3.60 8.49
C ARG A 370 1.65 2.14 8.05
N VAL A 371 1.58 1.25 9.03
CA VAL A 371 1.55 -0.21 8.85
C VAL A 371 0.20 -0.66 8.30
N LYS A 372 0.23 -1.24 7.10
CA LYS A 372 -0.86 -1.98 6.42
C LYS A 372 -0.24 -3.11 5.58
N PRO A 373 -0.93 -4.26 5.35
CA PRO A 373 -2.25 -4.66 5.86
C PRO A 373 -2.31 -4.76 7.39
N ASP A 374 -3.50 -4.92 7.98
CA ASP A 374 -3.62 -5.13 9.43
C ASP A 374 -3.29 -6.57 9.82
N ILE A 375 -3.76 -7.52 9.01
CA ILE A 375 -3.53 -8.97 9.13
C ILE A 375 -3.50 -9.64 7.75
N VAL A 376 -3.01 -10.88 7.71
CA VAL A 376 -3.08 -11.75 6.52
C VAL A 376 -3.87 -13.03 6.78
N THR A 377 -4.44 -13.61 5.72
CA THR A 377 -5.05 -14.95 5.76
C THR A 377 -4.99 -15.61 4.38
N TYR A 378 -5.42 -16.86 4.26
CA TYR A 378 -5.37 -17.60 3.01
C TYR A 378 -6.15 -16.86 1.91
N GLY A 379 -5.41 -16.48 0.86
CA GLY A 379 -5.93 -15.81 -0.33
C GLY A 379 -5.62 -16.54 -1.63
N SER A 380 -4.68 -17.50 -1.63
CA SER A 380 -4.36 -18.33 -2.80
C SER A 380 -5.12 -19.66 -2.78
N ALA A 381 -5.64 -20.10 -3.93
CA ALA A 381 -6.31 -21.39 -4.12
C ALA A 381 -7.42 -21.72 -3.09
N VAL A 382 -8.18 -20.72 -2.63
CA VAL A 382 -9.29 -20.94 -1.68
C VAL A 382 -10.51 -21.47 -2.42
N ARG A 383 -11.16 -22.49 -1.85
CA ARG A 383 -12.34 -23.15 -2.41
C ARG A 383 -13.63 -22.53 -1.83
N GLY A 384 -14.56 -22.15 -2.71
CA GLY A 384 -15.83 -21.49 -2.35
C GLY A 384 -16.93 -21.69 -3.40
N SER A 385 -18.14 -21.20 -3.13
CA SER A 385 -19.33 -21.43 -3.97
C SER A 385 -19.17 -20.97 -5.44
N ASN A 386 -19.74 -21.72 -6.37
CA ASN A 386 -19.83 -21.39 -7.79
C ASN A 386 -21.29 -21.06 -8.21
N ILE A 387 -21.51 -20.23 -9.24
CA ILE A 387 -22.84 -19.72 -9.65
C ILE A 387 -23.89 -20.83 -9.78
N LYS A 388 -23.53 -21.95 -10.39
CA LYS A 388 -24.43 -23.08 -10.71
C LYS A 388 -24.50 -24.15 -9.61
N GLY A 389 -24.08 -23.82 -8.39
CA GLY A 389 -23.86 -24.78 -7.31
C GLY A 389 -22.50 -25.48 -7.41
N GLY A 390 -22.16 -26.28 -6.40
CA GLY A 390 -20.81 -26.81 -6.24
C GLY A 390 -19.78 -25.71 -5.99
N CYS A 391 -18.50 -26.03 -6.13
CA CYS A 391 -17.41 -25.13 -5.73
C CYS A 391 -16.42 -24.84 -6.85
N ARG A 392 -15.87 -23.62 -6.85
CA ARG A 392 -14.71 -23.19 -7.63
C ARG A 392 -13.54 -22.83 -6.72
N VAL A 393 -12.35 -22.64 -7.29
CA VAL A 393 -11.11 -22.34 -6.57
C VAL A 393 -10.50 -21.05 -7.14
N LEU A 394 -10.24 -20.05 -6.27
CA LEU A 394 -9.74 -18.74 -6.67
C LEU A 394 -8.49 -18.31 -5.88
N SER A 395 -7.67 -17.45 -6.49
CA SER A 395 -6.54 -16.75 -5.86
C SER A 395 -6.72 -15.21 -5.92
N GLY A 396 -6.64 -14.50 -4.79
CA GLY A 396 -6.68 -13.02 -4.72
C GLY A 396 -6.82 -12.47 -3.29
N THR A 397 -6.59 -11.18 -3.04
CA THR A 397 -6.90 -10.56 -1.72
C THR A 397 -8.40 -10.28 -1.56
N SER A 398 -9.14 -10.12 -2.67
CA SER A 398 -10.61 -10.17 -2.74
C SER A 398 -11.20 -11.50 -2.24
N VAL A 399 -10.37 -12.57 -2.24
CA VAL A 399 -10.66 -13.90 -1.70
C VAL A 399 -10.24 -14.03 -0.22
N ALA A 400 -9.20 -13.31 0.22
CA ALA A 400 -8.79 -13.27 1.62
C ALA A 400 -9.73 -12.43 2.52
N SER A 401 -10.25 -11.30 2.01
CA SER A 401 -11.22 -10.45 2.72
C SER A 401 -12.43 -11.22 3.29
N PRO A 402 -13.17 -12.04 2.51
CA PRO A 402 -14.34 -12.77 3.02
C PRO A 402 -14.00 -13.88 4.03
N VAL A 403 -12.75 -14.36 4.06
CA VAL A 403 -12.28 -15.27 5.12
C VAL A 403 -12.25 -14.53 6.46
N VAL A 404 -11.74 -13.29 6.47
CA VAL A 404 -11.77 -12.44 7.67
C VAL A 404 -13.19 -11.98 8.00
N ALA A 405 -14.00 -11.57 7.01
CA ALA A 405 -15.39 -11.17 7.27
C ALA A 405 -16.25 -12.33 7.79
N GLY A 406 -16.07 -13.54 7.26
CA GLY A 406 -16.69 -14.76 7.77
C GLY A 406 -16.23 -15.08 9.20
N ALA A 407 -14.92 -15.00 9.46
CA ALA A 407 -14.37 -15.17 10.81
C ALA A 407 -14.94 -14.14 11.79
N VAL A 408 -14.97 -12.85 11.44
CA VAL A 408 -15.56 -11.77 12.25
C VAL A 408 -17.04 -12.03 12.54
N THR A 409 -17.81 -12.46 11.53
CA THR A 409 -19.24 -12.80 11.68
C THR A 409 -19.43 -13.95 12.68
N LEU A 410 -18.60 -14.99 12.56
CA LEU A 410 -18.60 -16.14 13.46
C LEU A 410 -18.26 -15.73 14.89
N LEU A 411 -17.14 -15.01 15.07
CA LEU A 411 -16.68 -14.47 16.36
C LEU A 411 -17.74 -13.61 17.04
N ALA A 412 -18.28 -12.61 16.32
CA ALA A 412 -19.29 -11.69 16.83
C ALA A 412 -20.54 -12.44 17.34
N SER A 413 -20.97 -13.50 16.65
CA SER A 413 -22.13 -14.30 17.08
C SER A 413 -21.92 -15.00 18.44
N GLY A 414 -20.68 -15.35 18.77
CA GLY A 414 -20.32 -15.97 20.05
C GLY A 414 -20.24 -14.99 21.23
N VAL A 415 -20.13 -13.68 20.95
CA VAL A 415 -20.01 -12.62 21.98
C VAL A 415 -21.18 -11.62 21.96
N LEU A 416 -22.27 -11.90 21.23
CA LEU A 416 -23.48 -11.06 21.19
C LEU A 416 -24.04 -10.67 22.56
N HIS A 417 -23.89 -11.54 23.55
CA HIS A 417 -24.32 -11.32 24.94
C HIS A 417 -23.58 -10.17 25.65
N ARG A 418 -22.50 -9.64 25.06
CA ARG A 418 -21.67 -8.56 25.60
C ARG A 418 -22.10 -7.15 25.18
N GLY A 419 -22.98 -7.03 24.19
CA GLY A 419 -23.51 -5.73 23.75
C GLY A 419 -22.42 -4.72 23.37
N ASP A 420 -22.50 -3.53 23.95
CA ASP A 420 -21.74 -2.33 23.57
C ASP A 420 -20.23 -2.41 23.79
N ASP A 421 -19.74 -3.36 24.60
CA ASP A 421 -18.30 -3.64 24.73
C ASP A 421 -17.68 -4.16 23.41
N ILE A 422 -18.49 -4.75 22.53
CA ILE A 422 -18.04 -5.30 21.25
C ILE A 422 -18.37 -4.32 20.12
N ASN A 423 -17.35 -3.58 19.71
CA ASN A 423 -17.36 -2.53 18.70
C ASN A 423 -16.27 -2.75 17.61
N PRO A 424 -16.25 -1.99 16.49
CA PRO A 424 -15.28 -2.19 15.41
C PRO A 424 -13.80 -2.16 15.84
N ALA A 425 -13.42 -1.27 16.76
CA ALA A 425 -12.07 -1.31 17.35
C ALA A 425 -11.82 -2.60 18.11
N SER A 426 -12.70 -3.02 19.03
CA SER A 426 -12.50 -4.25 19.83
C SER A 426 -12.30 -5.51 18.96
N ILE A 427 -13.02 -5.62 17.84
CA ILE A 427 -12.86 -6.70 16.87
C ILE A 427 -11.50 -6.60 16.19
N LYS A 428 -11.15 -5.41 15.65
CA LYS A 428 -9.87 -5.18 14.98
C LYS A 428 -8.67 -5.44 15.92
N GLN A 429 -8.73 -4.93 17.15
CA GLN A 429 -7.79 -5.17 18.24
C GLN A 429 -7.63 -6.67 18.53
N ALA A 430 -8.73 -7.41 18.67
CA ALA A 430 -8.69 -8.84 18.97
C ALA A 430 -8.07 -9.65 17.82
N LEU A 431 -8.39 -9.32 16.56
CA LEU A 431 -7.76 -9.94 15.40
C LEU A 431 -6.24 -9.71 15.38
N MET A 432 -5.80 -8.46 15.58
CA MET A 432 -4.38 -8.09 15.56
C MET A 432 -3.60 -8.72 16.74
N ALA A 433 -4.12 -8.63 17.97
CA ALA A 433 -3.49 -9.24 19.15
C ALA A 433 -3.56 -10.78 19.16
N SER A 434 -4.49 -11.39 18.43
CA SER A 434 -4.54 -12.85 18.24
C SER A 434 -3.54 -13.38 17.20
N ALA A 435 -3.18 -12.55 16.21
CA ALA A 435 -2.50 -12.97 15.00
C ALA A 435 -1.18 -13.68 15.28
N ARG A 436 -0.87 -14.69 14.48
CA ARG A 436 0.43 -15.38 14.51
C ARG A 436 1.33 -14.82 13.42
N ARG A 437 2.41 -14.14 13.83
CA ARG A 437 3.45 -13.69 12.90
C ARG A 437 4.01 -14.85 12.06
N LEU A 438 4.34 -14.51 10.82
CA LEU A 438 5.04 -15.33 9.85
C LEU A 438 6.55 -15.03 9.97
N PRO A 439 7.41 -16.07 10.03
CA PRO A 439 8.86 -15.87 10.15
C PRO A 439 9.45 -15.31 8.85
N GLY A 440 10.39 -14.37 8.97
CA GLY A 440 11.12 -13.81 7.82
C GLY A 440 10.35 -12.78 6.98
N VAL A 441 9.17 -12.32 7.43
CA VAL A 441 8.30 -11.36 6.71
C VAL A 441 8.16 -10.07 7.52
N ASN A 442 8.17 -8.91 6.85
CA ASN A 442 8.07 -7.60 7.54
C ASN A 442 6.62 -7.15 7.78
N MET A 443 6.43 -6.20 8.71
CA MET A 443 5.08 -5.73 9.09
C MET A 443 4.30 -5.06 7.95
N PHE A 444 4.96 -4.50 6.93
CA PHE A 444 4.29 -3.93 5.74
C PHE A 444 3.86 -5.01 4.72
N GLU A 445 4.29 -6.26 4.89
CA GLU A 445 3.81 -7.41 4.10
C GLU A 445 2.78 -8.26 4.86
N GLN A 446 2.91 -8.41 6.19
CA GLN A 446 2.02 -9.29 6.99
C GLN A 446 1.08 -8.59 7.98
N GLY A 447 1.25 -7.29 8.23
CA GLY A 447 0.61 -6.61 9.37
C GLY A 447 1.06 -7.22 10.69
N HIS A 448 0.11 -7.56 11.56
CA HIS A 448 0.35 -8.32 12.80
C HIS A 448 0.50 -9.83 12.56
N GLY A 449 0.28 -10.30 11.32
CA GLY A 449 0.47 -11.68 10.90
C GLY A 449 -0.82 -12.40 10.54
N LYS A 450 -0.76 -13.74 10.58
CA LYS A 450 -1.83 -14.63 10.16
C LYS A 450 -2.98 -14.69 11.16
N LEU A 451 -4.22 -14.58 10.67
CA LEU A 451 -5.46 -14.75 11.43
C LEU A 451 -5.45 -16.00 12.34
N ASN A 452 -5.74 -15.81 13.62
CA ASN A 452 -5.92 -16.88 14.61
C ASN A 452 -7.32 -16.81 15.22
N LEU A 453 -8.26 -17.56 14.65
CA LEU A 453 -9.68 -17.53 15.01
C LEU A 453 -9.91 -17.85 16.50
N MET A 454 -9.28 -18.90 17.03
CA MET A 454 -9.55 -19.36 18.40
C MET A 454 -9.01 -18.38 19.45
N LYS A 455 -7.80 -17.84 19.25
CA LYS A 455 -7.25 -16.81 20.14
C LYS A 455 -8.02 -15.48 20.03
N ALA A 456 -8.54 -15.13 18.85
CA ALA A 456 -9.44 -13.98 18.69
C ALA A 456 -10.74 -14.18 19.49
N TYR A 457 -11.33 -15.38 19.46
CA TYR A 457 -12.53 -15.69 20.26
C TYR A 457 -12.26 -15.56 21.76
N GLN A 458 -11.18 -16.17 22.26
CA GLN A 458 -10.77 -16.05 23.66
C GLN A 458 -10.62 -14.59 24.11
N ILE A 459 -9.91 -13.77 23.31
CA ILE A 459 -9.71 -12.34 23.58
C ILE A 459 -11.04 -11.59 23.62
N LEU A 460 -11.99 -11.89 22.73
CA LEU A 460 -13.30 -11.23 22.68
C LEU A 460 -14.22 -11.63 23.84
N SER A 461 -14.22 -12.91 24.23
CA SER A 461 -14.99 -13.39 25.38
C SER A 461 -14.56 -12.70 26.68
N SER A 462 -13.25 -12.51 26.92
CA SER A 462 -12.73 -11.81 28.10
C SER A 462 -12.42 -10.32 27.89
N TYR A 463 -12.68 -9.75 26.69
CA TYR A 463 -12.33 -8.38 26.31
C TYR A 463 -12.72 -7.33 27.36
N LYS A 464 -11.91 -6.28 27.51
CA LYS A 464 -12.30 -5.08 28.26
C LYS A 464 -12.08 -3.87 27.35
N PRO A 465 -13.01 -2.90 27.28
CA PRO A 465 -12.83 -1.67 26.52
C PRO A 465 -11.49 -1.02 26.85
N GLN A 466 -10.63 -0.84 25.85
CA GLN A 466 -9.25 -0.36 26.04
C GLN A 466 -8.69 0.28 24.76
N ALA A 467 -7.70 1.15 24.91
CA ALA A 467 -6.88 1.61 23.79
C ALA A 467 -5.81 0.55 23.43
N SER A 468 -5.26 0.61 22.21
CA SER A 468 -4.08 -0.16 21.82
C SER A 468 -3.34 0.48 20.65
N LEU A 469 -2.09 0.09 20.42
CA LEU A 469 -1.21 0.72 19.42
C LEU A 469 -0.82 -0.25 18.29
N SER A 470 -0.68 0.28 17.07
CA SER A 470 -0.26 -0.46 15.88
C SER A 470 0.79 0.32 15.09
N PRO A 471 2.07 -0.09 15.09
CA PRO A 471 2.63 -1.24 15.82
C PRO A 471 2.57 -1.07 17.35
N SER A 472 2.60 -2.19 18.08
CA SER A 472 2.45 -2.18 19.56
C SER A 472 3.75 -1.90 20.32
N TYR A 473 4.87 -1.73 19.60
CA TYR A 473 6.18 -1.28 20.09
C TYR A 473 7.01 -0.84 18.87
N ILE A 474 8.15 -0.19 19.12
CA ILE A 474 9.14 0.20 18.13
C ILE A 474 10.48 -0.44 18.54
N ASP A 475 10.96 -1.43 17.80
CA ASP A 475 12.29 -2.04 18.02
C ASP A 475 13.13 -1.95 16.74
N LEU A 476 14.00 -0.95 16.68
CA LEU A 476 14.88 -0.70 15.53
C LEU A 476 16.07 -1.69 15.46
N SER A 477 15.99 -2.82 16.17
CA SER A 477 16.88 -3.97 16.01
C SER A 477 16.17 -5.26 15.52
N GLU A 478 14.83 -5.27 15.42
CA GLU A 478 14.07 -6.46 15.01
C GLU A 478 13.96 -6.58 13.48
N CYS A 479 15.05 -6.99 12.81
CA CYS A 479 14.97 -7.38 11.39
C CYS A 479 14.51 -8.83 11.19
N PRO A 480 13.69 -9.12 10.15
CA PRO A 480 13.15 -8.18 9.16
C PRO A 480 11.83 -7.51 9.59
N TYR A 481 11.26 -7.82 10.75
CA TYR A 481 9.90 -7.40 11.11
C TYR A 481 9.69 -5.88 11.04
N MET A 482 10.64 -5.12 11.60
CA MET A 482 10.68 -3.65 11.62
C MET A 482 11.43 -3.03 10.43
N TRP A 483 11.51 -3.71 9.28
CA TRP A 483 11.99 -3.11 8.03
C TRP A 483 11.06 -1.93 7.61
N PRO A 484 11.58 -0.80 7.10
CA PRO A 484 12.99 -0.50 6.79
C PRO A 484 13.83 -0.10 8.02
N TYR A 485 13.20 0.42 9.07
CA TYR A 485 13.84 1.07 10.21
C TYR A 485 14.91 0.22 10.90
N CYS A 486 14.73 -1.11 10.98
CA CYS A 486 15.69 -2.02 11.61
C CYS A 486 17.04 -2.15 10.86
N THR A 487 17.12 -1.71 9.60
CA THR A 487 18.32 -1.89 8.77
C THR A 487 19.39 -0.83 9.00
N GLN A 488 19.10 0.22 9.77
CA GLN A 488 20.01 1.35 10.02
C GLN A 488 19.96 1.75 11.51
N PRO A 489 21.10 1.72 12.24
CA PRO A 489 21.16 2.27 13.59
C PRO A 489 21.08 3.81 13.55
N LEU A 490 20.60 4.40 14.64
CA LEU A 490 20.58 5.85 14.81
C LEU A 490 21.97 6.39 15.19
N TYR A 491 22.23 7.66 14.91
CA TYR A 491 23.45 8.36 15.34
C TYR A 491 23.20 9.86 15.53
N TYR A 492 24.09 10.53 16.25
CA TYR A 492 23.97 11.97 16.47
C TYR A 492 24.18 12.77 15.18
N GLY A 493 23.29 13.73 14.93
CA GLY A 493 23.31 14.59 13.75
C GLY A 493 22.64 14.01 12.50
N SER A 494 21.96 12.85 12.58
CA SER A 494 21.01 12.45 11.53
C SER A 494 19.73 13.28 11.61
N LEU A 495 18.97 13.33 10.52
CA LEU A 495 17.54 13.61 10.54
C LEU A 495 16.81 12.61 11.47
N PRO A 496 15.66 13.01 12.03
CA PRO A 496 14.84 12.15 12.87
C PRO A 496 14.22 11.00 12.06
N VAL A 497 14.25 9.78 12.60
CA VAL A 497 13.49 8.65 12.03
C VAL A 497 12.05 8.72 12.53
N ILE A 498 11.08 8.79 11.63
CA ILE A 498 9.65 8.91 11.96
C ILE A 498 8.97 7.55 11.84
N VAL A 499 8.33 7.09 12.91
CA VAL A 499 7.50 5.88 12.91
C VAL A 499 6.05 6.26 13.17
N ASN A 500 5.18 6.01 12.19
CA ASN A 500 3.75 6.33 12.28
C ASN A 500 2.94 5.16 12.89
N VAL A 501 2.23 5.47 13.97
CA VAL A 501 1.48 4.53 14.83
C VAL A 501 -0.01 4.86 14.74
N THR A 502 -0.85 3.87 14.44
CA THR A 502 -2.31 3.98 14.62
C THR A 502 -2.68 3.66 16.06
N ILE A 503 -3.41 4.58 16.68
CA ILE A 503 -4.08 4.36 17.98
C ILE A 503 -5.47 3.80 17.66
N LEU A 504 -5.79 2.62 18.22
CA LEU A 504 -7.13 2.05 18.17
C LEU A 504 -7.84 2.31 19.49
N ASN A 505 -9.04 2.88 19.44
CA ASN A 505 -9.84 3.21 20.61
C ASN A 505 -11.01 2.23 20.76
N GLY A 506 -10.85 1.22 21.61
CA GLY A 506 -11.91 0.27 21.96
C GLY A 506 -12.88 0.75 23.04
N LEU A 507 -12.68 1.95 23.60
CA LEU A 507 -13.48 2.48 24.71
C LEU A 507 -14.86 2.99 24.25
N GLY A 508 -14.90 3.71 23.12
CA GLY A 508 -16.09 4.33 22.53
C GLY A 508 -15.85 4.96 21.15
N VAL A 509 -16.93 5.42 20.50
CA VAL A 509 -16.96 5.97 19.12
C VAL A 509 -16.39 7.40 18.98
N SER A 510 -15.82 7.91 20.05
CA SER A 510 -14.92 9.05 20.06
C SER A 510 -14.04 8.94 21.28
N GLY A 511 -12.81 9.43 21.21
CA GLY A 511 -11.93 9.56 22.36
C GLY A 511 -11.00 10.76 22.24
N VAL A 512 -10.42 11.17 23.34
CA VAL A 512 -9.45 12.27 23.41
C VAL A 512 -8.19 11.83 24.14
N ILE A 513 -7.05 12.39 23.74
CA ILE A 513 -5.78 12.23 24.47
C ILE A 513 -5.72 13.32 25.55
N VAL A 514 -6.09 12.96 26.78
CA VAL A 514 -6.33 13.90 27.90
C VAL A 514 -5.06 14.64 28.35
N SER A 515 -3.90 14.03 28.12
CA SER A 515 -2.59 14.58 28.50
C SER A 515 -1.58 14.33 27.40
N LYS A 516 -0.67 15.29 27.17
CA LYS A 516 0.42 15.14 26.20
C LYS A 516 1.20 13.84 26.47
N PRO A 517 1.44 12.99 25.45
CA PRO A 517 2.22 11.77 25.60
C PRO A 517 3.59 12.03 26.26
N GLN A 518 3.97 11.16 27.19
CA GLN A 518 5.15 11.34 28.04
C GLN A 518 6.26 10.37 27.66
N TRP A 519 7.50 10.86 27.52
CA TRP A 519 8.68 10.04 27.23
C TRP A 519 9.35 9.56 28.52
N HIS A 520 9.49 8.24 28.67
CA HIS A 520 10.08 7.58 29.83
C HIS A 520 11.32 6.76 29.43
N PRO A 521 12.51 7.38 29.38
CA PRO A 521 13.75 6.66 29.15
C PRO A 521 14.12 5.77 30.35
N TYR A 522 14.51 4.52 30.11
CA TYR A 522 15.03 3.63 31.15
C TYR A 522 16.52 3.91 31.39
N SER A 523 16.86 4.52 32.52
CA SER A 523 18.24 4.91 32.84
C SER A 523 19.23 3.73 32.88
N PRO A 524 18.86 2.53 33.40
CA PRO A 524 19.75 1.36 33.36
C PRO A 524 19.94 0.73 31.97
N GLN A 525 19.22 1.23 30.95
CA GLN A 525 19.38 0.83 29.54
C GLN A 525 19.52 2.07 28.63
N HIS A 526 20.24 3.09 29.12
CA HIS A 526 20.70 4.25 28.35
C HIS A 526 19.61 5.00 27.57
N GLY A 527 18.36 5.00 28.05
CA GLY A 527 17.24 5.65 27.36
C GLY A 527 17.44 7.15 27.10
N GLN A 528 18.24 7.84 27.93
CA GLN A 528 18.55 9.27 27.78
C GLN A 528 19.41 9.60 26.55
N MET A 529 19.94 8.57 25.86
CA MET A 529 20.63 8.73 24.57
C MET A 529 19.65 8.97 23.41
N LEU A 530 18.33 8.89 23.65
CA LEU A 530 17.27 9.15 22.66
C LEU A 530 16.47 10.40 23.00
N ASP A 531 16.49 11.35 22.07
CA ASP A 531 15.55 12.46 22.03
C ASP A 531 14.32 12.04 21.20
N ILE A 532 13.15 12.18 21.80
CA ILE A 532 11.87 11.74 21.23
C ILE A 532 10.95 12.94 21.08
N ALA A 533 10.42 13.19 19.87
CA ALA A 533 9.36 14.16 19.63
C ALA A 533 8.09 13.43 19.17
N ILE A 534 6.92 13.95 19.56
CA ILE A 534 5.64 13.24 19.41
C ILE A 534 4.58 14.20 18.86
N SER A 535 4.04 13.88 17.69
CA SER A 535 2.88 14.55 17.09
C SER A 535 1.71 13.57 17.05
N TYR A 536 0.48 14.00 17.31
CA TYR A 536 -0.67 13.10 17.43
C TYR A 536 -2.01 13.80 17.14
N SER A 537 -3.03 13.02 16.82
CA SER A 537 -4.42 13.49 16.74
C SER A 537 -5.02 13.64 18.16
N GLU A 538 -5.36 14.86 18.58
CA GLU A 538 -5.99 15.09 19.89
C GLU A 538 -7.35 14.38 20.05
N LEU A 539 -8.13 14.34 18.96
CA LEU A 539 -9.38 13.60 18.83
C LEU A 539 -9.13 12.28 18.07
N LEU A 540 -9.64 11.19 18.63
CA LEU A 540 -9.74 9.88 18.00
C LEU A 540 -11.20 9.69 17.55
N TRP A 541 -11.43 9.58 16.24
CA TRP A 541 -12.76 9.39 15.66
C TRP A 541 -12.64 8.73 14.26
N PRO A 542 -13.50 7.75 13.92
CA PRO A 542 -14.56 7.17 14.75
C PRO A 542 -14.05 6.16 15.78
N TRP A 543 -13.09 5.30 15.45
CA TRP A 543 -12.58 4.26 16.36
C TRP A 543 -11.05 4.27 16.46
N SER A 544 -10.41 5.29 15.88
CA SER A 544 -8.97 5.37 15.78
C SER A 544 -8.45 6.81 15.65
N GLY A 545 -7.13 6.94 15.73
CA GLY A 545 -6.37 8.15 15.43
C GLY A 545 -4.91 7.80 15.19
N TRP A 546 -4.04 8.81 15.14
CA TRP A 546 -2.63 8.63 14.77
C TRP A 546 -1.67 9.29 15.76
N MET A 547 -0.46 8.74 15.81
CA MET A 547 0.70 9.33 16.46
C MET A 547 1.94 9.11 15.59
N ALA A 548 2.66 10.17 15.28
CA ALA A 548 3.99 10.14 14.68
C ALA A 548 5.03 10.23 15.80
N VAL A 549 5.91 9.23 15.90
CA VAL A 549 7.04 9.23 16.83
C VAL A 549 8.31 9.52 16.06
N SER A 550 8.96 10.65 16.34
CA SER A 550 10.23 11.04 15.75
C SER A 550 11.37 10.71 16.71
N LEU A 551 12.33 9.90 16.27
CA LEU A 551 13.48 9.45 17.06
C LEU A 551 14.78 10.10 16.57
N SER A 552 15.50 10.73 17.49
CA SER A 552 16.84 11.30 17.31
C SER A 552 17.78 10.83 18.42
N VAL A 553 19.09 10.95 18.20
CA VAL A 553 20.11 10.68 19.23
C VAL A 553 20.51 11.98 19.90
N SER A 554 20.53 11.99 21.23
CA SER A 554 20.90 13.18 22.01
C SER A 554 22.40 13.48 21.98
N THR A 555 22.80 14.66 22.43
CA THR A 555 24.22 15.08 22.47
C THR A 555 25.09 14.14 23.32
N GLU A 556 24.55 13.55 24.38
CA GLU A 556 25.22 12.52 25.19
C GLU A 556 25.48 11.24 24.37
N GLY A 557 24.58 10.90 23.44
CA GLY A 557 24.65 9.71 22.59
C GLY A 557 25.66 9.81 21.45
N ALA A 558 26.29 10.96 21.21
CA ALA A 558 27.12 11.19 20.01
C ALA A 558 28.35 10.28 19.87
N ASN A 559 28.89 9.77 20.99
CA ASN A 559 29.99 8.81 21.03
C ASN A 559 29.57 7.44 21.61
N TYR A 560 28.26 7.20 21.77
CA TYR A 560 27.74 5.97 22.35
C TYR A 560 27.59 4.87 21.28
N GLU A 561 28.01 3.65 21.59
CA GLU A 561 27.59 2.46 20.85
C GLU A 561 26.84 1.52 21.79
N GLY A 562 25.61 1.12 21.41
CA GLY A 562 24.82 0.19 22.19
C GLY A 562 23.33 0.23 21.87
N LEU A 563 22.51 -0.10 22.85
CA LEU A 563 21.06 -0.10 22.77
C LEU A 563 20.49 0.90 23.76
N ALA A 564 19.62 1.79 23.31
CA ALA A 564 18.85 2.70 24.15
C ALA A 564 17.39 2.24 24.23
N HIS A 565 16.80 2.29 25.42
CA HIS A 565 15.46 1.79 25.70
C HIS A 565 14.59 2.79 26.48
N GLY A 566 13.30 2.82 26.20
CA GLY A 566 12.30 3.58 26.97
C GLY A 566 10.87 3.22 26.58
N HIS A 567 9.90 4.03 26.96
CA HIS A 567 8.55 3.97 26.40
C HIS A 567 7.86 5.33 26.38
N ILE A 568 6.86 5.48 25.51
CA ILE A 568 5.91 6.61 25.53
C ILE A 568 4.65 6.18 26.29
N THR A 569 4.18 6.95 27.26
CA THR A 569 2.88 6.74 27.92
C THR A 569 1.81 7.63 27.30
N ILE A 570 0.64 7.07 26.99
CA ILE A 570 -0.52 7.77 26.42
C ILE A 570 -1.77 7.37 27.20
N THR A 571 -2.60 8.34 27.61
CA THR A 571 -3.93 8.06 28.19
C THR A 571 -5.02 8.54 27.23
N VAL A 572 -5.85 7.61 26.79
CA VAL A 572 -7.07 7.86 26.01
C VAL A 572 -8.27 7.86 26.94
N GLU A 573 -9.16 8.83 26.78
CA GLU A 573 -10.48 8.86 27.42
C GLU A 573 -11.58 8.85 26.37
N SER A 574 -12.67 8.14 26.64
CA SER A 574 -13.92 8.18 25.88
C SER A 574 -15.10 8.54 26.79
N PRO A 575 -16.21 9.06 26.22
CA PRO A 575 -17.47 9.21 26.93
C PRO A 575 -17.93 7.90 27.61
N PRO A 576 -18.77 7.98 28.66
CA PRO A 576 -19.29 6.81 29.36
C PRO A 576 -19.99 5.81 28.43
N GLY A 577 -19.85 4.51 28.73
CA GLY A 577 -20.61 3.46 28.07
C GLY A 577 -22.12 3.49 28.39
N SER A 578 -22.89 2.65 27.70
CA SER A 578 -24.34 2.56 27.91
C SER A 578 -24.66 2.08 29.33
N GLY A 579 -25.24 2.97 30.15
CA GLY A 579 -25.54 2.73 31.57
C GLY A 579 -24.44 3.16 32.55
N GLU A 580 -23.29 3.64 32.06
CA GLU A 580 -22.21 4.21 32.87
C GLU A 580 -22.43 5.73 33.09
N LYS A 581 -21.66 6.32 34.01
CA LYS A 581 -21.66 7.77 34.31
C LYS A 581 -20.29 8.42 34.16
N GLU A 582 -19.25 7.70 34.57
CA GLU A 582 -17.87 8.18 34.51
C GLU A 582 -17.25 7.89 33.12
N PRO A 583 -16.36 8.75 32.61
CA PRO A 583 -15.63 8.48 31.37
C PRO A 583 -14.83 7.18 31.41
N ARG A 584 -14.72 6.50 30.26
CA ARG A 584 -13.92 5.30 30.09
C ARG A 584 -12.48 5.70 29.76
N GLN A 585 -11.53 5.44 30.66
CA GLN A 585 -10.10 5.73 30.43
C GLN A 585 -9.27 4.46 30.16
N SER A 586 -8.23 4.59 29.34
CA SER A 586 -7.21 3.55 29.11
C SER A 586 -5.84 4.18 28.88
N THR A 587 -4.89 3.86 29.75
CA THR A 587 -3.47 4.18 29.56
C THR A 587 -2.77 3.04 28.83
N VAL A 588 -1.99 3.38 27.81
CA VAL A 588 -1.16 2.47 27.03
C VAL A 588 0.26 2.99 26.94
N ASN A 589 1.22 2.06 26.99
CA ASN A 589 2.64 2.37 26.87
C ASN A 589 3.13 1.85 25.51
N LEU A 590 3.89 2.64 24.76
CA LEU A 590 4.59 2.23 23.53
C LEU A 590 6.06 1.98 23.85
N PRO A 591 6.54 0.72 23.94
CA PRO A 591 7.94 0.42 24.17
C PRO A 591 8.79 0.86 22.97
N ILE A 592 9.93 1.51 23.25
CA ILE A 592 10.91 1.94 22.25
C ILE A 592 12.26 1.27 22.56
N ARG A 593 12.94 0.84 21.49
CA ARG A 593 14.31 0.33 21.51
C ARG A 593 15.00 0.68 20.20
N ALA A 594 16.21 1.21 20.28
CA ALA A 594 17.03 1.51 19.10
C ALA A 594 18.50 1.13 19.32
N LYS A 595 19.18 0.67 18.26
CA LYS A 595 20.65 0.65 18.26
C LYS A 595 21.16 2.06 17.94
N ILE A 596 22.08 2.54 18.76
CA ILE A 596 22.84 3.77 18.54
C ILE A 596 24.28 3.41 18.19
N ILE A 597 24.89 4.18 17.30
CA ILE A 597 26.33 4.15 17.00
C ILE A 597 26.91 5.58 16.99
N PRO A 598 28.24 5.75 17.12
CA PRO A 598 28.91 7.01 16.85
C PRO A 598 28.67 7.49 15.41
N THR A 599 28.62 8.82 15.21
CA THR A 599 28.29 9.44 13.92
C THR A 599 29.19 8.93 12.76
N PRO A 600 28.61 8.30 11.71
CA PRO A 600 29.38 7.76 10.60
C PRO A 600 30.20 8.82 9.83
N PRO A 601 31.30 8.42 9.16
CA PRO A 601 32.07 9.31 8.28
C PRO A 601 31.17 10.02 7.27
N ARG A 602 31.35 11.34 7.11
CA ARG A 602 30.52 12.19 6.24
C ARG A 602 30.30 11.60 4.83
N HIS A 603 31.37 11.05 4.23
CA HIS A 603 31.32 10.45 2.89
C HIS A 603 30.48 9.17 2.77
N LYS A 604 30.04 8.56 3.90
CA LYS A 604 29.08 7.45 3.93
C LYS A 604 27.66 7.89 4.28
N ARG A 605 27.40 9.19 4.50
CA ARG A 605 26.06 9.74 4.79
C ARG A 605 25.47 10.38 3.54
N ILE A 606 24.37 9.80 3.05
CA ILE A 606 23.61 10.23 1.87
C ILE A 606 22.28 10.81 2.35
N LEU A 607 21.89 11.95 1.77
CA LEU A 607 20.57 12.53 1.95
C LEU A 607 19.76 12.29 0.67
N TRP A 608 18.61 11.60 0.77
CA TRP A 608 17.65 11.44 -0.32
C TRP A 608 16.67 12.60 -0.31
N ASP A 609 16.54 13.31 -1.43
CA ASP A 609 15.52 14.33 -1.62
C ASP A 609 14.15 13.68 -1.85
N GLN A 610 13.25 13.81 -0.87
CA GLN A 610 11.84 13.41 -1.00
C GLN A 610 10.91 14.61 -1.17
N TYR A 611 11.42 15.82 -0.90
CA TYR A 611 10.62 17.03 -0.88
C TYR A 611 10.27 17.50 -2.28
N HIS A 612 11.06 17.15 -3.29
CA HIS A 612 10.80 17.53 -4.68
C HIS A 612 10.05 16.48 -5.51
N ASN A 613 9.62 15.35 -4.93
CA ASN A 613 8.74 14.42 -5.65
C ASN A 613 7.25 14.80 -5.57
N LEU A 614 6.45 14.51 -6.60
CA LEU A 614 5.00 14.81 -6.71
C LEU A 614 4.14 13.60 -7.08
N ARG A 615 4.24 12.52 -6.31
CA ARG A 615 3.30 11.39 -6.27
C ARG A 615 1.84 11.70 -6.67
N TYR A 616 1.22 10.86 -7.52
CA TYR A 616 -0.23 10.77 -7.85
C TYR A 616 -1.12 10.34 -6.64
N PRO A 617 -2.42 10.75 -6.45
CA PRO A 617 -3.37 11.43 -7.37
C PRO A 617 -3.57 12.97 -7.31
N PRO A 618 -2.65 13.83 -6.82
CA PRO A 618 -2.67 15.28 -7.07
C PRO A 618 -2.91 15.66 -8.55
N GLY A 619 -1.90 15.56 -9.42
CA GLY A 619 -1.97 15.86 -10.86
C GLY A 619 -1.84 14.62 -11.73
N TYR A 620 -1.64 14.81 -13.04
CA TYR A 620 -1.12 13.74 -13.90
C TYR A 620 0.40 13.87 -13.98
N PHE A 621 1.07 12.94 -13.30
CA PHE A 621 2.50 12.70 -13.38
C PHE A 621 2.68 11.37 -14.15
N PRO A 622 3.19 11.44 -15.40
CA PRO A 622 3.38 10.27 -16.25
C PRO A 622 4.62 9.48 -15.85
N ARG A 623 4.63 8.18 -16.16
CA ARG A 623 5.82 7.35 -15.96
C ARG A 623 7.01 7.84 -16.77
N ASP A 624 8.17 7.75 -16.15
CA ASP A 624 9.52 7.79 -16.71
C ASP A 624 9.63 6.87 -17.94
N ASN A 625 9.40 5.57 -17.82
CA ASN A 625 9.48 4.66 -18.96
C ASN A 625 8.23 4.65 -19.88
N LEU A 626 8.30 5.43 -20.96
CA LEU A 626 7.23 5.61 -21.96
C LEU A 626 6.86 4.38 -22.80
N LYS A 627 7.57 3.24 -22.68
CA LYS A 627 7.09 1.97 -23.22
C LYS A 627 5.94 1.36 -22.42
N VAL A 628 5.73 1.77 -21.16
CA VAL A 628 4.71 1.21 -20.26
C VAL A 628 3.32 1.77 -20.61
N LYS A 629 2.72 1.23 -21.67
CA LYS A 629 1.42 1.69 -22.21
C LYS A 629 0.18 1.21 -21.45
N ASN A 630 0.34 0.28 -20.50
CA ASN A 630 -0.78 -0.34 -19.79
C ASN A 630 -1.17 0.41 -18.51
N ASP A 631 -0.29 1.26 -17.99
CA ASP A 631 -0.47 2.03 -16.76
C ASP A 631 0.29 3.36 -16.92
N PRO A 632 -0.38 4.47 -17.25
CA PRO A 632 0.30 5.71 -17.64
C PRO A 632 0.76 6.60 -16.48
N LEU A 633 0.50 6.20 -15.23
CA LEU A 633 0.68 7.03 -14.02
C LEU A 633 1.74 6.39 -13.12
N ASP A 634 2.54 7.17 -12.38
CA ASP A 634 3.22 6.59 -11.22
C ASP A 634 2.34 6.56 -9.96
N TRP A 635 2.09 5.34 -9.49
CA TRP A 635 1.32 5.04 -8.29
C TRP A 635 2.20 4.78 -7.06
N ASN A 636 3.45 4.44 -7.26
CA ASN A 636 4.37 3.92 -6.26
C ASN A 636 4.94 5.04 -5.38
N GLY A 637 4.97 6.27 -5.88
CA GLY A 637 5.15 7.46 -5.05
C GLY A 637 6.58 7.73 -4.61
N ASP A 638 7.51 7.23 -5.42
CA ASP A 638 8.83 7.85 -5.64
C ASP A 638 9.63 8.00 -4.36
N HIS A 639 9.63 6.88 -3.63
CA HIS A 639 10.18 6.78 -2.29
C HIS A 639 11.21 5.67 -2.23
N ILE A 640 12.27 5.93 -1.49
CA ILE A 640 13.38 5.01 -1.18
C ILE A 640 12.96 3.68 -0.50
N HIS A 641 11.67 3.51 -0.20
CA HIS A 641 11.08 2.31 0.41
C HIS A 641 9.87 1.73 -0.36
N THR A 642 9.49 2.29 -1.52
CA THR A 642 8.42 1.76 -2.40
C THR A 642 9.01 1.22 -3.70
N ASN A 643 9.19 2.09 -4.71
CA ASN A 643 9.78 1.77 -6.01
C ASN A 643 11.32 1.68 -5.96
N PHE A 644 11.99 2.65 -5.34
CA PHE A 644 13.45 2.67 -5.20
C PHE A 644 14.01 1.77 -4.07
N LYS A 645 13.22 0.79 -3.61
CA LYS A 645 13.56 -0.11 -2.51
C LYS A 645 14.84 -0.92 -2.75
N ASP A 646 15.04 -1.45 -3.95
CA ASP A 646 16.15 -2.37 -4.21
C ASP A 646 17.48 -1.58 -4.38
N MET A 647 17.40 -0.33 -4.86
CA MET A 647 18.50 0.65 -4.76
C MET A 647 18.89 0.92 -3.30
N TYR A 648 17.91 1.16 -2.41
CA TYR A 648 18.17 1.33 -0.97
C TYR A 648 18.88 0.12 -0.36
N GLN A 649 18.44 -1.09 -0.70
CA GLN A 649 19.10 -2.31 -0.24
C GLN A 649 20.55 -2.40 -0.73
N ASN A 650 20.84 -2.01 -1.99
CA ASN A 650 22.21 -1.94 -2.49
C ASN A 650 23.06 -0.94 -1.68
N LEU A 651 22.58 0.28 -1.48
CA LEU A 651 23.30 1.31 -0.72
C LEU A 651 23.57 0.90 0.74
N ARG A 652 22.59 0.28 1.42
CA ARG A 652 22.78 -0.26 2.77
C ARG A 652 23.80 -1.40 2.80
N ASN A 653 23.80 -2.29 1.79
CA ASN A 653 24.80 -3.36 1.67
C ASN A 653 26.21 -2.81 1.39
N ALA A 654 26.33 -1.71 0.64
CA ALA A 654 27.58 -0.97 0.42
C ALA A 654 27.98 -0.06 1.61
N GLY A 655 27.26 -0.15 2.73
CA GLY A 655 27.59 0.54 3.99
C GLY A 655 27.30 2.04 4.00
N TYR A 656 26.48 2.55 3.08
CA TYR A 656 26.00 3.94 3.11
C TYR A 656 24.80 4.07 4.05
N TYR A 657 24.78 5.14 4.82
CA TYR A 657 23.66 5.55 5.67
C TYR A 657 22.82 6.54 4.86
N ILE A 658 21.50 6.29 4.77
CA ILE A 658 20.60 7.10 3.95
C ILE A 658 19.47 7.64 4.82
N GLU A 659 19.12 8.90 4.59
CA GLU A 659 18.14 9.67 5.33
C GLU A 659 17.19 10.37 4.35
N VAL A 660 15.93 10.59 4.74
CA VAL A 660 14.85 11.05 3.84
C VAL A 660 14.51 12.51 4.14
N LEU A 661 14.79 13.41 3.20
CA LEU A 661 14.53 14.84 3.34
C LEU A 661 13.10 15.17 2.89
N GLY A 662 12.18 15.28 3.86
CA GLY A 662 10.78 15.71 3.65
C GLY A 662 10.55 17.22 3.79
N SER A 663 11.56 18.06 3.56
CA SER A 663 11.51 19.52 3.72
C SER A 663 12.44 20.24 2.73
N PRO A 664 12.27 21.56 2.49
CA PRO A 664 13.12 22.30 1.56
C PRO A 664 14.62 22.18 1.88
N PHE A 665 15.48 22.37 0.87
CA PHE A 665 16.93 22.37 1.05
C PHE A 665 17.41 23.41 2.08
N THR A 666 16.65 24.49 2.31
CA THR A 666 16.89 25.48 3.37
C THR A 666 16.90 24.90 4.79
N CYS A 667 16.36 23.70 5.00
CA CYS A 667 16.08 23.12 6.31
C CYS A 667 17.07 22.05 6.80
N PHE A 668 18.12 21.71 6.06
CA PHE A 668 19.16 20.76 6.49
C PHE A 668 20.57 21.39 6.51
N ASP A 669 21.44 20.91 7.40
CA ASP A 669 22.87 21.26 7.38
C ASP A 669 23.66 20.31 6.45
N ALA A 670 24.21 20.86 5.37
CA ALA A 670 25.03 20.15 4.41
C ALA A 670 26.41 19.74 4.94
N SER A 671 26.85 20.28 6.09
CA SER A 671 28.07 19.83 6.76
C SER A 671 27.98 18.37 7.20
N HIS A 672 26.78 17.86 7.47
CA HIS A 672 26.54 16.48 7.91
C HIS A 672 26.62 15.43 6.78
N TYR A 673 26.27 15.79 5.54
CA TYR A 673 26.09 14.82 4.44
C TYR A 673 27.24 14.88 3.42
N GLY A 674 27.70 13.72 2.96
CA GLY A 674 28.71 13.63 1.90
C GLY A 674 28.10 13.81 0.51
N THR A 675 26.84 13.41 0.32
CA THR A 675 26.14 13.50 -0.96
C THR A 675 24.64 13.71 -0.74
N LEU A 676 24.06 14.68 -1.46
CA LEU A 676 22.63 14.79 -1.72
C LEU A 676 22.31 13.98 -2.99
N LEU A 677 21.28 13.16 -2.93
CA LEU A 677 20.79 12.33 -4.03
C LEU A 677 19.38 12.82 -4.39
N ILE A 678 19.25 13.38 -5.58
CA ILE A 678 18.00 13.89 -6.16
C ILE A 678 17.58 12.89 -7.25
N VAL A 679 16.37 12.33 -7.16
CA VAL A 679 15.87 11.32 -8.10
C VAL A 679 14.45 11.65 -8.50
N ASP A 680 14.23 11.70 -9.81
CA ASP A 680 12.98 12.09 -10.49
C ASP A 680 12.17 13.23 -9.82
N PRO A 681 12.72 14.45 -9.70
CA PRO A 681 12.00 15.57 -9.09
C PRO A 681 11.00 16.21 -10.07
N GLU A 682 9.71 16.03 -9.82
CA GLU A 682 8.62 16.65 -10.59
C GLU A 682 8.30 18.10 -10.15
N GLU A 683 8.84 18.55 -9.01
CA GLU A 683 8.56 19.84 -8.37
C GLU A 683 9.44 21.00 -8.91
N GLU A 684 9.09 22.23 -8.55
CA GLU A 684 9.93 23.43 -8.72
C GLU A 684 10.87 23.66 -7.51
N TYR A 685 11.83 24.59 -7.59
CA TYR A 685 12.71 24.95 -6.47
C TYR A 685 12.49 26.40 -6.02
N PHE A 686 12.53 26.66 -4.71
CA PHE A 686 12.55 28.04 -4.20
C PHE A 686 13.89 28.73 -4.55
N PRO A 687 13.93 30.03 -4.88
CA PRO A 687 15.18 30.76 -5.15
C PRO A 687 16.22 30.65 -4.01
N GLU A 688 15.75 30.59 -2.76
CA GLU A 688 16.55 30.40 -1.55
C GLU A 688 17.23 29.02 -1.51
N GLU A 689 16.62 27.98 -2.08
CA GLU A 689 17.18 26.64 -2.18
C GLU A 689 18.29 26.58 -3.24
N ILE A 690 18.07 27.16 -4.42
CA ILE A 690 19.10 27.28 -5.46
C ILE A 690 20.31 28.04 -4.91
N ALA A 691 20.07 29.16 -4.22
CA ALA A 691 21.10 29.96 -3.57
C ALA A 691 21.75 29.28 -2.35
N LYS A 692 21.13 28.28 -1.72
CA LYS A 692 21.74 27.47 -0.66
C LYS A 692 22.53 26.29 -1.22
N LEU A 693 21.95 25.50 -2.13
CA LEU A 693 22.63 24.35 -2.74
C LEU A 693 23.96 24.77 -3.37
N LYS A 694 24.02 25.96 -3.98
CA LYS A 694 25.29 26.52 -4.46
C LYS A 694 26.35 26.65 -3.37
N ARG A 695 26.01 27.31 -2.26
CA ARG A 695 26.91 27.50 -1.10
C ARG A 695 27.30 26.19 -0.45
N ASP A 696 26.37 25.24 -0.35
CA ASP A 696 26.59 23.93 0.23
C ASP A 696 27.56 23.08 -0.62
N VAL A 697 27.42 23.12 -1.95
CA VAL A 697 28.36 22.48 -2.88
C VAL A 697 29.73 23.14 -2.84
N ASP A 698 29.79 24.47 -2.85
CA ASP A 698 31.04 25.23 -2.69
C ASP A 698 31.72 24.96 -1.33
N ALA A 699 30.96 24.56 -0.31
CA ALA A 699 31.42 24.12 1.01
C ALA A 699 31.71 22.60 1.13
N GLY A 700 31.53 21.82 0.05
CA GLY A 700 31.93 20.41 0.00
C GLY A 700 30.80 19.38 -0.03
N LEU A 701 29.52 19.77 -0.17
CA LEU A 701 28.43 18.82 -0.47
C LEU A 701 28.53 18.33 -1.92
N SER A 702 28.49 17.02 -2.16
CA SER A 702 28.31 16.51 -3.52
C SER A 702 26.83 16.31 -3.84
N VAL A 703 26.47 16.37 -5.11
CA VAL A 703 25.09 16.16 -5.60
C VAL A 703 25.13 15.10 -6.69
N ILE A 704 24.24 14.11 -6.60
CA ILE A 704 23.98 13.15 -7.68
C ILE A 704 22.52 13.33 -8.09
N VAL A 705 22.27 13.44 -9.39
CA VAL A 705 20.94 13.57 -9.97
C VAL A 705 20.67 12.42 -10.92
N PHE A 706 19.55 11.74 -10.71
CA PHE A 706 18.89 10.90 -11.71
C PHE A 706 17.62 11.64 -12.13
N ALA A 707 17.49 11.91 -13.41
CA ALA A 707 16.37 12.63 -14.01
C ALA A 707 15.84 11.83 -15.21
N ASP A 708 14.69 12.20 -15.78
CA ASP A 708 14.06 11.50 -16.89
C ASP A 708 13.61 12.48 -18.01
N TRP A 709 12.72 12.05 -18.89
CA TRP A 709 12.26 12.88 -20.00
C TRP A 709 11.44 14.11 -19.59
N TYR A 710 11.64 15.19 -20.35
CA TYR A 710 10.70 16.30 -20.43
C TYR A 710 10.61 16.80 -21.87
N ASN A 711 9.47 16.57 -22.52
CA ASN A 711 9.20 17.10 -23.86
C ASN A 711 7.74 17.55 -23.97
N VAL A 712 7.52 18.85 -24.22
CA VAL A 712 6.19 19.46 -24.27
C VAL A 712 5.30 18.85 -25.37
N THR A 713 5.87 18.48 -26.51
CA THR A 713 5.13 17.86 -27.62
C THR A 713 4.70 16.43 -27.27
N MET A 714 5.56 15.68 -26.57
CA MET A 714 5.24 14.35 -26.05
C MET A 714 4.24 14.41 -24.90
N MET A 715 4.38 15.34 -23.94
CA MET A 715 3.36 15.60 -22.90
C MET A 715 1.98 15.84 -23.53
N LYS A 716 1.92 16.70 -24.56
CA LYS A 716 0.70 16.99 -25.34
C LYS A 716 0.19 15.80 -26.17
N LYS A 717 0.96 14.70 -26.31
CA LYS A 717 0.59 13.47 -27.02
C LYS A 717 0.28 12.28 -26.10
N VAL A 718 0.98 12.13 -24.96
CA VAL A 718 0.69 11.11 -23.92
C VAL A 718 -0.43 11.55 -22.98
N LYS A 719 -0.97 12.77 -23.16
CA LYS A 719 -2.31 13.11 -22.67
C LYS A 719 -3.29 12.00 -23.08
N PHE A 720 -3.99 11.44 -22.11
CA PHE A 720 -5.13 10.59 -22.41
C PHE A 720 -6.40 11.45 -22.35
N TYR A 721 -7.34 11.19 -23.26
CA TYR A 721 -8.71 11.53 -22.92
C TYR A 721 -9.06 10.54 -21.83
N ASP A 722 -9.09 11.03 -20.61
CA ASP A 722 -9.61 10.23 -19.55
C ASP A 722 -11.11 10.21 -19.74
N GLU A 723 -11.55 9.16 -20.43
CA GLU A 723 -12.95 8.76 -20.43
C GLU A 723 -13.51 8.82 -19.02
N ASN A 724 -12.67 8.54 -18.02
CA ASN A 724 -13.02 8.64 -16.62
C ASN A 724 -13.38 10.09 -16.22
N THR A 725 -12.50 11.07 -16.12
CA THR A 725 -12.94 12.44 -15.73
C THR A 725 -13.79 13.19 -16.77
N ARG A 726 -13.94 12.63 -17.98
CA ARG A 726 -14.32 13.32 -19.22
C ARG A 726 -13.45 14.53 -19.56
N GLN A 727 -12.28 14.67 -18.93
CA GLN A 727 -11.29 15.68 -19.22
C GLN A 727 -10.10 15.04 -19.93
N TRP A 728 -9.45 15.82 -20.78
CA TRP A 728 -8.08 15.50 -21.17
C TRP A 728 -7.18 15.75 -19.97
N TRP A 729 -6.67 14.69 -19.34
CA TRP A 729 -5.51 14.87 -18.46
C TRP A 729 -4.31 15.03 -19.36
N MET A 730 -3.76 16.24 -19.37
CA MET A 730 -2.42 16.49 -19.87
C MET A 730 -1.46 16.34 -18.68
N PRO A 731 -0.26 15.79 -18.89
CA PRO A 731 0.78 15.79 -17.88
C PRO A 731 1.01 17.19 -17.33
N ASP A 732 1.07 17.32 -16.01
CA ASP A 732 1.34 18.61 -15.37
C ASP A 732 2.86 18.91 -15.32
N THR A 733 3.72 17.88 -15.49
CA THR A 733 5.16 17.94 -15.86
C THR A 733 5.54 16.77 -16.79
N GLY A 734 6.83 16.55 -17.10
CA GLY A 734 7.35 15.34 -17.76
C GLY A 734 7.32 14.13 -16.83
N GLY A 735 8.33 13.25 -16.87
CA GLY A 735 8.71 12.55 -15.64
C GLY A 735 9.29 13.60 -14.69
N THR A 736 10.60 13.80 -14.79
CA THR A 736 11.28 14.90 -14.09
C THR A 736 10.89 16.27 -14.64
N ASN A 737 10.78 17.27 -13.76
CA ASN A 737 10.69 18.69 -14.13
C ASN A 737 12.06 19.24 -14.56
N ILE A 738 12.52 18.84 -15.75
CA ILE A 738 13.82 19.28 -16.30
C ILE A 738 13.99 20.81 -16.37
N PRO A 739 12.97 21.64 -16.68
CA PRO A 739 13.09 23.10 -16.56
C PRO A 739 13.51 23.58 -15.15
N ALA A 740 12.96 22.98 -14.08
CA ALA A 740 13.36 23.29 -12.71
C ALA A 740 14.79 22.83 -12.38
N LEU A 741 15.20 21.66 -12.86
CA LEU A 741 16.60 21.22 -12.74
C LEU A 741 17.58 22.11 -13.51
N ASN A 742 17.18 22.62 -14.68
CA ASN A 742 18.00 23.57 -15.43
C ASN A 742 18.16 24.89 -14.67
N ASP A 743 17.12 25.41 -14.04
CA ASP A 743 17.22 26.60 -13.18
C ASP A 743 18.07 26.33 -11.92
N LEU A 744 17.95 25.15 -11.31
CA LEU A 744 18.77 24.72 -10.16
C LEU A 744 20.27 24.67 -10.51
N PHE A 745 20.62 24.12 -11.67
CA PHE A 745 22.02 23.92 -12.08
C PHE A 745 22.61 25.01 -12.99
N ALA A 746 21.81 26.00 -13.41
CA ALA A 746 22.24 27.14 -14.23
C ALA A 746 23.48 27.85 -13.67
N SER A 747 23.63 27.91 -12.34
CA SER A 747 24.76 28.56 -11.67
C SER A 747 26.13 27.87 -11.87
N TRP A 748 26.15 26.69 -12.49
CA TRP A 748 27.36 25.98 -12.95
C TRP A 748 27.42 25.80 -14.46
N GLY A 749 26.47 26.34 -15.23
CA GLY A 749 26.45 26.25 -16.70
C GLY A 749 26.08 24.86 -17.25
N ILE A 750 25.41 24.04 -16.44
CA ILE A 750 24.88 22.72 -16.80
C ILE A 750 23.44 22.92 -17.31
N GLU A 751 23.10 22.33 -18.46
CA GLU A 751 21.72 22.29 -18.99
C GLU A 751 21.42 20.91 -19.60
N PHE A 752 20.26 20.36 -19.27
CA PHE A 752 19.61 19.25 -19.98
C PHE A 752 18.81 19.78 -21.19
N GLY A 753 18.57 18.89 -22.16
CA GLY A 753 17.80 19.14 -23.37
C GLY A 753 16.34 18.69 -23.29
N ASP A 754 15.62 18.87 -24.40
CA ASP A 754 14.19 18.57 -24.55
C ASP A 754 13.86 17.24 -25.26
N ARG A 755 14.85 16.58 -25.88
CA ARG A 755 14.65 15.34 -26.64
C ARG A 755 14.76 14.09 -25.77
N VAL A 756 14.03 13.04 -26.16
CA VAL A 756 13.84 11.82 -25.38
C VAL A 756 14.47 10.64 -26.10
N PHE A 757 15.40 9.96 -25.42
CA PHE A 757 16.27 8.96 -26.02
C PHE A 757 16.09 7.58 -25.36
N GLU A 758 16.35 6.54 -26.15
CA GLU A 758 16.19 5.16 -25.72
C GLU A 758 17.22 4.23 -26.37
N GLY A 759 17.71 3.24 -25.62
CA GLY A 759 18.38 2.09 -26.23
C GLY A 759 19.35 1.34 -25.33
N ASN A 760 19.77 0.17 -25.82
CA ASN A 760 20.85 -0.60 -25.21
C ASN A 760 22.21 0.02 -25.53
N PHE A 761 23.05 0.20 -24.51
CA PHE A 761 24.44 0.65 -24.60
C PHE A 761 25.34 -0.16 -23.65
N LYS A 762 26.65 0.09 -23.68
CA LYS A 762 27.61 -0.52 -22.76
C LYS A 762 28.46 0.56 -22.09
N LEU A 763 28.78 0.38 -20.81
CA LEU A 763 29.85 1.11 -20.12
C LEU A 763 30.89 0.09 -19.62
N ASN A 764 32.05 0.08 -20.28
CA ASN A 764 33.02 -1.02 -20.21
C ASN A 764 32.30 -2.40 -20.36
N ASP A 765 32.45 -3.32 -19.40
CA ASP A 765 31.84 -4.65 -19.42
C ASP A 765 30.33 -4.66 -19.11
N HIS A 766 29.75 -3.56 -18.61
CA HIS A 766 28.36 -3.51 -18.18
C HIS A 766 27.40 -3.24 -19.35
N ASP A 767 26.50 -4.18 -19.62
CA ASP A 767 25.31 -3.93 -20.44
C ASP A 767 24.33 -3.01 -19.69
N MET A 768 23.89 -1.96 -20.38
CA MET A 768 22.96 -0.97 -19.87
C MET A 768 21.83 -0.70 -20.85
N TYR A 769 20.73 -0.18 -20.32
CA TYR A 769 19.58 0.24 -21.09
C TYR A 769 19.20 1.66 -20.66
N TYR A 770 19.03 2.55 -21.64
CA TYR A 770 18.54 3.92 -21.44
C TYR A 770 17.03 3.94 -21.70
N ALA A 771 16.23 4.29 -20.71
CA ALA A 771 14.80 4.03 -20.68
C ALA A 771 13.94 5.31 -20.76
N SER A 772 13.85 5.92 -21.94
CA SER A 772 13.09 7.17 -22.16
C SER A 772 13.71 8.37 -21.43
N GLY A 773 15.04 8.46 -21.43
CA GLY A 773 15.77 9.51 -20.72
C GLY A 773 15.97 10.80 -21.52
N THR A 774 16.26 11.90 -20.83
CA THR A 774 16.72 13.16 -21.45
C THR A 774 18.21 13.09 -21.83
N SER A 775 18.75 14.13 -22.46
CA SER A 775 20.17 14.30 -22.77
C SER A 775 20.77 15.54 -22.13
N ILE A 776 22.08 15.55 -21.91
CA ILE A 776 22.81 16.74 -21.47
C ILE A 776 23.07 17.63 -22.69
N ARG A 777 22.41 18.80 -22.73
CA ARG A 777 22.53 19.79 -23.81
C ARG A 777 23.82 20.58 -23.72
N LYS A 778 24.26 20.90 -22.50
CA LYS A 778 25.40 21.77 -22.21
C LYS A 778 26.05 21.36 -20.90
N PHE A 779 27.38 21.35 -20.89
CA PHE A 779 28.17 21.06 -19.70
C PHE A 779 29.45 21.92 -19.72
N PRO A 780 30.04 22.25 -18.55
CA PRO A 780 31.33 22.93 -18.51
C PRO A 780 32.44 22.15 -19.22
N SER A 781 33.34 22.87 -19.89
CA SER A 781 34.44 22.31 -20.69
C SER A 781 35.57 21.68 -19.86
N ASP A 782 35.54 21.86 -18.55
CA ASP A 782 36.40 21.18 -17.56
C ASP A 782 35.68 20.06 -16.80
N GLY A 783 34.40 19.82 -17.10
CA GLY A 783 33.66 18.64 -16.68
C GLY A 783 33.92 17.43 -17.60
N ILE A 784 33.62 16.24 -17.08
CA ILE A 784 33.68 14.99 -17.84
C ILE A 784 32.26 14.65 -18.28
N VAL A 785 32.06 14.45 -19.57
CA VAL A 785 30.78 13.99 -20.14
C VAL A 785 30.97 12.64 -20.79
N VAL A 786 29.99 11.77 -20.63
CA VAL A 786 29.96 10.40 -21.17
C VAL A 786 28.75 10.27 -22.09
N SER A 787 28.95 9.61 -23.23
CA SER A 787 27.94 9.54 -24.30
C SER A 787 27.61 8.10 -24.74
N ALA A 788 26.38 7.89 -25.22
CA ALA A 788 25.89 6.62 -25.74
C ALA A 788 25.23 6.80 -27.12
N ASN A 789 25.21 5.73 -27.93
CA ASN A 789 24.59 5.74 -29.26
C ASN A 789 23.15 5.22 -29.19
N LEU A 790 22.20 6.13 -28.98
CA LEU A 790 20.80 5.85 -28.68
C LEU A 790 19.87 6.22 -29.86
N HIS A 791 18.62 5.74 -29.81
CA HIS A 791 17.55 6.15 -30.72
C HIS A 791 16.77 7.32 -30.13
N ASP A 792 16.21 8.19 -30.99
CA ASP A 792 15.22 9.18 -30.56
C ASP A 792 13.85 8.50 -30.42
N GLN A 793 13.42 8.31 -29.17
CA GLN A 793 12.15 7.71 -28.82
C GLN A 793 10.99 8.69 -29.02
N GLY A 794 11.26 10.00 -28.89
CA GLY A 794 10.31 11.07 -29.13
C GLY A 794 9.83 11.10 -30.58
N SER A 795 10.74 11.26 -31.55
CA SER A 795 10.42 11.20 -32.99
C SER A 795 9.71 9.90 -33.37
N GLN A 796 10.13 8.75 -32.83
CA GLN A 796 9.42 7.47 -33.01
C GLN A 796 7.97 7.53 -32.50
N MET A 797 7.74 8.02 -31.27
CA MET A 797 6.41 8.15 -30.68
C MET A 797 5.56 9.22 -31.35
N LEU A 798 6.16 10.30 -31.88
CA LEU A 798 5.49 11.36 -32.62
C LEU A 798 5.02 10.86 -34.00
N GLY A 799 5.78 9.96 -34.65
CA GLY A 799 5.39 9.25 -35.88
C GLY A 799 6.38 9.40 -37.04
N GLU A 800 7.59 9.87 -36.78
CA GLU A 800 8.59 10.26 -37.78
C GLU A 800 9.39 9.03 -38.23
N THR A 801 8.79 8.24 -39.11
CA THR A 801 9.31 6.92 -39.54
C THR A 801 10.68 6.97 -40.23
N SER A 802 11.12 8.13 -40.74
CA SER A 802 12.46 8.35 -41.31
C SER A 802 13.56 8.48 -40.26
N GLU A 803 13.24 8.93 -39.05
CA GLU A 803 14.19 9.09 -37.94
C GLU A 803 14.30 7.79 -37.12
N ALA A 804 13.26 6.96 -37.12
CA ALA A 804 13.07 5.83 -36.19
C ALA A 804 14.23 4.82 -36.10
N THR A 805 14.95 4.55 -37.18
CA THR A 805 16.07 3.59 -37.20
C THR A 805 17.45 4.23 -36.98
N LYS A 806 17.53 5.55 -37.04
CA LYS A 806 18.77 6.33 -36.85
C LYS A 806 19.23 6.21 -35.40
N ARG A 807 20.55 6.28 -35.20
CA ARG A 807 21.16 6.46 -33.88
C ARG A 807 21.88 7.79 -33.82
N TYR A 808 21.84 8.38 -32.64
CA TYR A 808 22.48 9.63 -32.30
C TYR A 808 23.48 9.42 -31.18
N LYS A 809 24.58 10.18 -31.19
CA LYS A 809 25.52 10.25 -30.08
C LYS A 809 24.93 11.18 -29.03
N VAL A 810 24.43 10.63 -27.94
CA VAL A 810 23.69 11.33 -26.89
C VAL A 810 24.58 11.49 -25.66
N PRO A 811 24.82 12.72 -25.17
CA PRO A 811 25.40 12.95 -23.85
C PRO A 811 24.40 12.52 -22.77
N ILE A 812 24.78 11.54 -21.95
CA ILE A 812 23.86 10.90 -20.96
C ILE A 812 24.28 11.08 -19.50
N LEU A 813 25.57 11.25 -19.24
CA LEU A 813 26.16 11.35 -17.91
C LEU A 813 27.19 12.49 -17.89
N GLY A 814 27.09 13.39 -16.91
CA GLY A 814 28.01 14.50 -16.71
C GLY A 814 28.53 14.53 -15.27
N MET A 815 29.83 14.75 -15.10
CA MET A 815 30.53 14.83 -13.80
C MET A 815 31.39 16.09 -13.73
N LEU A 816 31.15 16.93 -12.73
CA LEU A 816 31.81 18.22 -12.55
C LEU A 816 32.41 18.36 -11.15
N GLN A 817 33.62 18.94 -11.07
CA GLN A 817 34.16 19.55 -9.86
C GLN A 817 34.22 21.07 -10.01
N PRO A 818 33.29 21.84 -9.43
CA PRO A 818 33.33 23.29 -9.46
C PRO A 818 34.61 23.82 -8.83
N LYS A 819 35.34 24.68 -9.55
CA LYS A 819 36.61 25.28 -9.10
C LYS A 819 36.45 26.47 -8.15
N SER A 820 35.34 26.51 -7.41
CA SER A 820 35.05 27.57 -6.43
C SER A 820 36.02 27.52 -5.23
N THR A 821 36.37 26.32 -4.77
CA THR A 821 37.46 26.06 -3.82
C THR A 821 38.09 24.69 -4.10
N GLU A 822 39.28 24.41 -3.55
CA GLU A 822 39.87 23.05 -3.56
C GLU A 822 39.05 22.02 -2.77
N LYS A 823 38.08 22.47 -1.96
CA LYS A 823 37.22 21.64 -1.11
C LYS A 823 35.79 21.50 -1.63
N SER A 824 35.46 22.12 -2.76
CA SER A 824 34.12 22.07 -3.33
C SER A 824 33.73 20.63 -3.66
N GLY A 825 32.48 20.29 -3.38
CA GLY A 825 31.90 18.99 -3.68
C GLY A 825 31.70 18.82 -5.18
N ARG A 826 31.11 17.69 -5.58
CA ARG A 826 31.02 17.33 -7.00
C ARG A 826 29.59 17.07 -7.43
N ILE A 827 29.27 17.51 -8.64
CA ILE A 827 27.94 17.40 -9.24
C ILE A 827 28.01 16.29 -10.29
N ILE A 828 27.12 15.31 -10.17
CA ILE A 828 26.89 14.28 -11.18
C ILE A 828 25.44 14.40 -11.62
N ILE A 829 25.22 14.38 -12.94
CA ILE A 829 23.89 14.31 -13.54
C ILE A 829 23.80 13.13 -14.50
N TYR A 830 22.69 12.41 -14.45
CA TYR A 830 22.34 11.32 -15.35
C TYR A 830 20.86 11.43 -15.75
N GLY A 831 20.56 11.20 -17.03
CA GLY A 831 19.26 11.54 -17.62
C GLY A 831 18.25 10.40 -17.75
N ASP A 832 18.39 9.30 -17.00
CA ASP A 832 17.41 8.21 -16.83
C ASP A 832 17.36 7.79 -15.34
N SER A 833 16.19 7.70 -14.69
CA SER A 833 16.07 7.14 -13.32
C SER A 833 15.45 5.74 -13.27
N ASN A 834 14.74 5.30 -14.31
CA ASN A 834 14.17 3.95 -14.42
C ASN A 834 15.23 2.85 -14.20
N CYS A 835 16.53 3.09 -14.47
CA CYS A 835 17.58 2.10 -14.18
C CYS A 835 17.89 1.86 -12.69
N ILE A 836 17.34 2.69 -11.78
CA ILE A 836 17.32 2.46 -10.31
C ILE A 836 15.93 2.15 -9.73
N ASP A 837 14.83 2.42 -10.44
CA ASP A 837 13.49 1.92 -10.11
C ASP A 837 13.43 0.38 -10.17
N ALA A 838 12.74 -0.27 -9.24
CA ALA A 838 12.49 -1.72 -9.27
C ALA A 838 11.15 -2.13 -9.93
N SER A 839 10.31 -1.17 -10.32
CA SER A 839 8.94 -1.39 -10.82
C SER A 839 8.92 -1.84 -12.27
N HIS A 840 9.69 -1.18 -13.15
CA HIS A 840 9.76 -1.44 -14.60
C HIS A 840 11.18 -1.71 -15.12
N LEU A 841 12.06 -2.17 -14.23
CA LEU A 841 13.49 -2.36 -14.49
C LEU A 841 13.81 -3.33 -15.64
N GLU A 842 14.37 -2.81 -16.74
CA GLU A 842 14.96 -3.63 -17.81
C GLU A 842 16.40 -4.05 -17.48
N ALA A 843 17.22 -3.14 -16.95
CA ALA A 843 18.61 -3.40 -16.55
C ALA A 843 19.03 -2.54 -15.33
N ALA A 844 19.54 -3.19 -14.27
CA ALA A 844 19.92 -2.53 -13.02
C ALA A 844 21.23 -1.74 -13.12
N CYS A 845 21.20 -0.45 -12.77
CA CYS A 845 22.38 0.41 -12.75
C CYS A 845 22.92 0.72 -11.34
N TYR A 846 22.56 -0.05 -10.31
CA TYR A 846 23.03 0.17 -8.93
C TYR A 846 24.56 0.25 -8.79
N TRP A 847 25.29 -0.54 -9.58
CA TRP A 847 26.76 -0.48 -9.65
C TRP A 847 27.29 0.88 -10.14
N MET A 848 26.52 1.59 -10.98
CA MET A 848 26.86 2.91 -11.48
C MET A 848 26.67 3.95 -10.38
N LEU A 849 25.59 3.84 -9.59
CA LEU A 849 25.40 4.66 -8.39
C LEU A 849 26.51 4.43 -7.36
N ASP A 850 26.95 3.19 -7.14
CA ASP A 850 28.11 2.90 -6.28
C ASP A 850 29.40 3.56 -6.82
N ALA A 851 29.67 3.50 -8.13
CA ALA A 851 30.81 4.15 -8.77
C ALA A 851 30.72 5.69 -8.76
N MET A 852 29.51 6.25 -8.87
CA MET A 852 29.25 7.68 -8.68
C MET A 852 29.56 8.12 -7.24
N LEU A 853 29.18 7.31 -6.24
CA LEU A 853 29.49 7.56 -4.83
C LEU A 853 30.96 7.33 -4.49
N GLU A 854 31.66 6.41 -5.17
CA GLU A 854 33.13 6.31 -5.11
C GLU A 854 33.77 7.60 -5.62
N TYR A 855 33.30 8.14 -6.76
CA TYR A 855 33.74 9.43 -7.25
C TYR A 855 33.49 10.50 -6.17
N THR A 856 32.24 10.81 -5.80
CA THR A 856 31.93 11.92 -4.87
C THR A 856 32.71 11.85 -3.54
N SER A 857 33.02 10.65 -3.05
CA SER A 857 33.78 10.46 -1.81
C SER A 857 35.30 10.54 -1.93
N THR A 858 35.93 10.12 -3.04
CA THR A 858 37.39 9.88 -3.09
C THR A 858 38.22 10.81 -3.99
N SER A 859 37.58 11.48 -4.95
CA SER A 859 38.24 12.16 -6.10
C SER A 859 38.91 11.21 -7.10
N HIS A 860 38.81 9.90 -6.92
CA HIS A 860 39.13 8.94 -7.98
C HIS A 860 38.01 8.96 -9.05
N LEU A 861 38.38 9.04 -10.32
CA LEU A 861 37.46 8.79 -11.44
C LEU A 861 37.54 7.31 -11.82
N PRO A 862 36.49 6.50 -11.58
CA PRO A 862 36.45 5.09 -11.97
C PRO A 862 36.76 4.88 -13.46
N SER A 863 37.39 3.76 -13.81
CA SER A 863 37.74 3.43 -15.20
C SER A 863 36.53 3.34 -16.13
N VAL A 864 35.41 2.82 -15.63
CA VAL A 864 34.15 2.59 -16.37
C VAL A 864 33.56 3.84 -17.04
N PHE A 865 33.93 5.05 -16.59
CA PHE A 865 33.49 6.30 -17.20
C PHE A 865 34.47 6.90 -18.23
N LYS A 866 35.62 6.25 -18.50
CA LYS A 866 36.68 6.80 -19.38
C LYS A 866 36.49 6.41 -20.84
N ASP A 867 36.06 5.17 -21.10
CA ASP A 867 36.05 4.59 -22.46
C ASP A 867 35.01 5.24 -23.40
N ASN A 868 33.93 5.80 -22.82
CA ASN A 868 32.85 6.49 -23.55
C ASN A 868 32.87 8.02 -23.37
N GLN A 869 34.01 8.60 -22.94
CA GLN A 869 34.12 10.04 -22.71
C GLN A 869 33.92 10.84 -24.00
N LEU A 870 33.08 11.87 -23.93
CA LEU A 870 32.77 12.78 -25.03
C LEU A 870 33.94 13.75 -25.26
N THR A 871 34.65 13.57 -26.37
CA THR A 871 35.79 14.43 -26.78
C THR A 871 35.40 15.59 -27.71
N ASP A 872 34.25 15.50 -28.37
CA ASP A 872 33.76 16.49 -29.33
C ASP A 872 32.22 16.57 -29.26
N TRP A 873 31.72 17.79 -29.22
CA TRP A 873 30.29 18.16 -29.20
C TRP A 873 29.71 18.39 -30.60
N GLY A 874 30.53 18.46 -31.66
CA GLY A 874 30.03 18.65 -33.03
C GLY A 874 29.15 17.52 -33.57
N ASP A 875 29.39 16.28 -33.10
CA ASP A 875 28.71 15.05 -33.55
C ASP A 875 27.49 14.65 -32.69
N VAL A 876 27.09 15.44 -31.69
CA VAL A 876 26.04 15.04 -30.74
C VAL A 876 24.62 15.33 -31.24
N ALA A 877 23.63 14.70 -30.61
CA ALA A 877 22.22 15.05 -30.82
C ALA A 877 21.97 16.54 -30.49
N TYR A 878 21.57 17.34 -31.48
CA TYR A 878 21.05 18.69 -31.23
C TYR A 878 19.76 18.61 -30.41
N THR A 879 19.70 19.40 -29.34
CA THR A 879 18.56 19.56 -28.43
C THR A 879 18.33 21.02 -28.07
N GLU A 880 17.08 21.37 -27.80
CA GLU A 880 16.68 22.72 -27.38
C GLU A 880 16.61 22.79 -25.84
N VAL A 881 16.46 23.99 -25.29
CA VAL A 881 16.20 24.14 -23.85
C VAL A 881 14.74 23.76 -23.61
N PRO A 882 14.41 22.80 -22.73
CA PRO A 882 13.03 22.47 -22.42
C PRO A 882 12.34 23.66 -21.75
N VAL A 883 11.20 24.08 -22.32
CA VAL A 883 10.38 25.20 -21.83
C VAL A 883 9.20 24.64 -21.04
N ARG A 884 8.86 25.26 -19.91
CA ARG A 884 7.69 24.88 -19.09
C ARG A 884 6.41 24.89 -19.93
N MET A 885 5.64 23.81 -19.89
CA MET A 885 4.44 23.67 -20.74
C MET A 885 3.35 24.72 -20.42
N ASP A 886 3.05 25.58 -21.40
CA ASP A 886 1.90 26.51 -21.37
C ASP A 886 0.59 25.81 -20.97
N GLY A 887 -0.12 26.38 -20.01
CA GLY A 887 -1.42 25.88 -19.57
C GLY A 887 -1.39 24.59 -18.75
N ASN A 888 -0.21 24.15 -18.26
CA ASN A 888 -0.12 23.14 -17.21
C ASN A 888 -0.81 23.62 -15.91
N ARG A 889 -1.03 22.73 -14.95
CA ARG A 889 -1.68 23.06 -13.68
C ARG A 889 -0.84 22.69 -12.47
N LEU A 890 0.48 22.62 -12.63
CA LEU A 890 1.45 22.21 -11.60
C LEU A 890 1.26 23.00 -10.29
N TYR A 891 0.95 24.29 -10.35
CA TYR A 891 0.62 25.17 -9.22
C TYR A 891 -0.51 24.68 -8.27
N ARG A 892 -1.34 23.71 -8.70
CA ARG A 892 -2.40 23.10 -7.87
C ARG A 892 -1.87 22.06 -6.89
N TYR A 893 -0.68 21.55 -7.16
CA TYR A 893 -0.06 20.39 -6.51
C TYR A 893 1.32 20.75 -5.94
N SER A 894 1.96 21.71 -6.58
CA SER A 894 3.26 22.26 -6.22
C SER A 894 3.25 22.91 -4.83
N LYS A 895 4.21 22.47 -4.02
CA LYS A 895 4.64 23.04 -2.73
C LYS A 895 5.32 24.40 -2.91
N VAL A 896 5.72 24.76 -4.14
CA VAL A 896 6.51 25.95 -4.48
C VAL A 896 5.72 27.00 -5.29
N LEU A 897 4.83 26.60 -6.21
CA LEU A 897 4.07 27.51 -7.08
C LEU A 897 2.66 27.81 -6.57
N GLU A 898 2.29 29.10 -6.62
CA GLU A 898 0.93 29.61 -6.45
C GLU A 898 0.37 30.14 -7.77
N GLY A 899 -0.89 29.87 -8.05
CA GLY A 899 -1.56 30.27 -9.30
C GLY A 899 -2.50 31.45 -9.10
N ASN A 900 -2.15 32.60 -9.67
CA ASN A 900 -3.06 33.73 -9.86
C ASN A 900 -3.47 33.87 -11.35
N LEU A 901 -4.30 34.86 -11.68
CA LEU A 901 -4.97 35.00 -12.98
C LEU A 901 -4.04 35.44 -14.13
N GLY A 902 -3.13 34.54 -14.54
CA GLY A 902 -2.30 34.69 -15.74
C GLY A 902 -0.86 34.26 -15.55
N GLU A 903 -0.33 34.37 -14.33
CA GLU A 903 1.06 34.09 -13.99
C GLU A 903 1.14 33.20 -12.74
N SER A 904 2.13 32.31 -12.70
CA SER A 904 2.51 31.53 -11.53
C SER A 904 3.61 32.25 -10.76
N HIS A 905 3.39 32.49 -9.46
CA HIS A 905 4.40 33.07 -8.57
C HIS A 905 4.89 32.02 -7.58
N THR A 906 6.09 32.22 -7.02
CA THR A 906 6.57 31.40 -5.90
C THR A 906 5.76 31.71 -4.64
N ARG A 907 5.29 30.66 -3.96
CA ARG A 907 4.75 30.72 -2.60
C ARG A 907 5.81 31.29 -1.64
N PRO A 908 5.41 31.77 -0.45
CA PRO A 908 6.37 31.98 0.63
C PRO A 908 7.07 30.67 1.00
N LEU A 909 8.40 30.71 1.12
CA LEU A 909 9.20 29.58 1.62
C LEU A 909 8.63 29.10 2.98
N PRO A 910 8.25 27.82 3.13
CA PRO A 910 7.67 27.34 4.38
C PRO A 910 8.72 27.30 5.50
N GLN A 911 8.25 27.47 6.74
CA GLN A 911 9.13 27.33 7.90
C GLN A 911 9.60 25.88 8.05
N CYS A 912 10.88 25.71 8.38
CA CYS A 912 11.47 24.39 8.59
C CYS A 912 10.81 23.65 9.76
N PRO A 913 10.59 22.32 9.65
CA PRO A 913 9.86 21.55 10.65
C PRO A 913 10.64 21.47 11.97
N HIS A 914 10.26 22.31 12.94
CA HIS A 914 10.87 22.33 14.27
C HIS A 914 10.23 21.29 15.18
N LEU A 915 10.91 20.15 15.39
CA LEU A 915 10.47 19.16 16.37
C LEU A 915 10.52 19.73 17.80
N VAL A 916 9.41 19.59 18.52
CA VAL A 916 9.35 19.86 19.97
C VAL A 916 9.59 18.53 20.69
N PHE A 917 10.85 18.29 21.07
CA PHE A 917 11.21 17.10 21.85
C PHE A 917 10.50 17.08 23.21
N SER A 918 10.02 15.89 23.59
CA SER A 918 9.34 15.65 24.86
C SER A 918 10.33 15.74 26.02
N HIS A 919 9.98 16.46 27.08
CA HIS A 919 10.78 16.48 28.31
C HIS A 919 10.86 15.06 28.90
N PRO A 920 12.06 14.48 29.06
CA PRO A 920 12.20 13.10 29.51
C PRO A 920 11.88 12.97 31.00
N ILE A 921 11.10 11.94 31.35
CA ILE A 921 10.79 11.57 32.73
C ILE A 921 11.54 10.25 33.02
N PRO A 922 12.83 10.31 33.42
CA PRO A 922 13.70 9.13 33.49
C PRO A 922 13.26 8.14 34.57
N LEU A 923 13.31 6.87 34.23
CA LEU A 923 12.96 5.77 35.12
C LEU A 923 14.20 4.98 35.52
N ASN A 924 14.54 5.04 36.82
CA ASN A 924 15.62 4.25 37.42
C ASN A 924 15.18 2.81 37.74
N VAL A 925 14.57 2.14 36.76
CA VAL A 925 14.21 0.71 36.78
C VAL A 925 14.57 0.09 35.44
N SER A 926 14.89 -1.20 35.42
CA SER A 926 15.17 -1.91 34.18
C SER A 926 13.90 -2.12 33.35
N ALA A 927 14.04 -2.00 32.03
CA ALA A 927 13.02 -2.32 31.04
C ALA A 927 12.46 -3.77 31.24
N PRO A 928 11.15 -3.97 31.50
CA PRO A 928 10.57 -5.30 31.65
C PRO A 928 10.86 -6.24 30.46
N SER A 929 11.17 -7.51 30.78
CA SER A 929 11.68 -8.51 29.83
C SER A 929 10.71 -8.91 28.70
N ASN A 930 9.42 -8.58 28.83
CA ASN A 930 8.37 -8.87 27.86
C ASN A 930 7.91 -7.67 27.01
N LEU A 931 8.52 -6.48 27.18
CA LEU A 931 8.12 -5.24 26.49
C LEU A 931 8.03 -5.37 24.96
N TYR A 932 9.01 -6.04 24.34
CA TYR A 932 9.17 -6.10 22.88
C TYR A 932 8.47 -7.32 22.25
N GLN A 933 7.39 -7.80 22.89
CA GLN A 933 6.47 -8.78 22.34
C GLN A 933 5.20 -8.07 21.82
N SER A 934 4.44 -8.72 20.94
CA SER A 934 3.11 -8.24 20.54
C SER A 934 2.25 -8.04 21.78
N GLN A 935 1.79 -6.80 22.05
CA GLN A 935 1.15 -6.50 23.32
C GLN A 935 -0.09 -7.36 23.55
N LYS A 936 -0.10 -8.05 24.69
CA LYS A 936 -1.28 -8.75 25.19
C LYS A 936 -2.29 -7.69 25.63
N LEU A 937 -3.46 -7.65 25.01
CA LEU A 937 -4.60 -6.87 25.50
C LEU A 937 -4.92 -7.27 26.96
N LEU A 938 -5.44 -6.34 27.76
CA LEU A 938 -5.73 -6.48 29.20
C LEU A 938 -6.70 -7.63 29.55
N SER A 939 -7.29 -8.27 28.55
CA SER A 939 -8.15 -9.46 28.68
C SER A 939 -7.38 -10.80 28.72
N LEU A 940 -6.05 -10.77 28.53
CA LEU A 940 -5.16 -11.93 28.59
C LEU A 940 -4.43 -12.02 29.95
N MET A 941 -5.17 -12.38 31.00
CA MET A 941 -4.55 -13.03 32.16
C MET A 941 -4.09 -14.45 31.75
N GLU A 942 -3.00 -14.92 32.34
CA GLU A 942 -2.16 -15.95 31.69
C GLU A 942 -2.71 -17.39 31.77
N ASP A 943 -3.73 -17.64 32.60
CA ASP A 943 -4.26 -18.97 32.95
C ASP A 943 -5.74 -19.21 32.56
N VAL A 944 -6.14 -18.86 31.33
CA VAL A 944 -7.43 -19.33 30.78
C VAL A 944 -7.24 -20.68 30.08
N ALA A 945 -7.33 -21.76 30.86
CA ALA A 945 -7.33 -23.12 30.32
C ALA A 945 -8.48 -23.31 29.31
N LEU A 946 -8.19 -23.99 28.20
CA LEU A 946 -9.22 -24.47 27.28
C LEU A 946 -10.18 -25.40 28.06
N PRO A 947 -11.51 -25.31 27.87
CA PRO A 947 -12.43 -26.34 28.33
C PRO A 947 -12.01 -27.68 27.71
N THR A 948 -11.53 -28.59 28.55
CA THR A 948 -11.11 -29.92 28.11
C THR A 948 -12.34 -30.69 27.64
N LEU A 949 -12.43 -30.91 26.32
CA LEU A 949 -13.43 -31.79 25.73
C LEU A 949 -13.32 -33.18 26.38
N ASN A 950 -14.34 -33.59 27.14
CA ASN A 950 -14.46 -34.97 27.63
C ASN A 950 -14.79 -35.89 26.45
N ILE A 951 -13.74 -36.39 25.81
CA ILE A 951 -13.80 -37.25 24.61
C ILE A 951 -14.56 -38.56 24.85
N GLU A 952 -14.69 -39.00 26.10
CA GLU A 952 -15.32 -40.28 26.48
C GLU A 952 -16.80 -40.42 26.08
N ASN A 953 -17.53 -39.32 25.88
CA ASN A 953 -18.95 -39.34 25.52
C ASN A 953 -19.26 -39.37 24.00
N ILE A 954 -18.25 -39.52 23.13
CA ILE A 954 -18.43 -39.52 21.66
C ILE A 954 -18.32 -40.95 21.05
N ILE A 955 -18.22 -41.99 21.90
CA ILE A 955 -18.09 -43.40 21.47
C ILE A 955 -19.42 -44.19 21.66
N LYS A 956 -20.53 -43.50 21.96
CA LYS A 956 -21.88 -44.09 22.07
C LYS A 956 -22.97 -43.11 21.60
N ASP A 957 -23.15 -43.04 20.28
CA ASP A 957 -24.44 -43.14 19.56
C ASP A 957 -24.19 -43.07 18.04
#